data_AF-A0A178M730-F1
#
_entry.id   AF-A0A178M730-F1
#
_cell.length_a   1.000
_cell.length_b   1.000
_cell.length_c   1.000
_cell.angle_alpha   90.00
_cell.angle_beta   90.00
_cell.angle_gamma   90.00
#
_symmetry.space_group_name_H-M   'P 1'
#
loop_
_entity.id
_entity.type
_entity.pdbx_description
1 polymer ?
#
loop_
_entity_poly.entity_id
_entity_poly.type
_entity_poly.pdbx_seq_one_letter_code
_entity_poly.pdbx_strand_id
1 'polypeptide(L)'
;MKSTRLPAHLEQARQEIEQIAREYGLDFFPIIYEVLDYRTLYETAAFGGFPTRYPHWRFGMEYDQLLKGHIWAGSTIYEMVINNNPSYAYLLEGNEDVTQKMVMAHVTGHVDFFKNNMWFAHTNRKMLDTMANHAARIQRIIDRIGYDQVEEFIDICLSLENLIDYHAPYIRRPEAVTPRPIVNDEEPPVVEGLPVEREYMRDYINPPEFLERQRRKLEEERARQRRFPENPQRDVLLFLMNFAPLESWQHTVLEIIRDEAYYFAPQGMTKILNEGWACLTGESLIITDRGLIPMRELVTQRRHARVSDGERAQTVYDWNVFTAYPTVTIHTRAGLTLSGSHNHRILLANGEWRRLDALQPGDQVRIAGGTELWATAPAILRRRPALKRVAALATATATALTPVYPARRHGYRHAPATVVDETLAAQLGAQCAARPDQRALAAICRSPRPQVVAFLRDFCASASQTNNAGMQLTCADQTQATTVQLLLLNLGVMARREGAILHLADAAALEHAFTTPAAPTAWADEVVAIEHGVADVYDISVTETHRYAAQGFINHNSYWHSTIMTQRVASAAEIVSFADLHSGVVATGGGRLNPYKLGLELLRDIEDRWNKGKFGKEYEECDDIRLKRSWDRQLGLGRQKIFEVRRLYNDVTFIDEFLTPEFVMEQKLFTFRYNRDTDLYEIASREFKEVKEKLLFRLTNFGQPVILVEDGNYGNRGELYLRHRHEGVDLKIDYARETMRNLFKIWTRPVHLETVIDEKRRLLSFDGRDFSERRLD
;
A
#
# COMPACT_ATOMS: atom_id res chain seq x y z
N MET A 1 -8.35 -0.22 -38.33
CA MET A 1 -8.57 0.36 -37.00
C MET A 1 -10.04 0.69 -36.84
N LYS A 2 -10.70 0.22 -35.76
CA LYS A 2 -12.01 0.76 -35.36
C LYS A 2 -11.85 2.26 -35.03
N SER A 3 -12.91 3.05 -35.15
CA SER A 3 -12.87 4.48 -34.82
C SER A 3 -12.62 4.68 -33.32
N THR A 4 -11.40 5.06 -32.94
CA THR A 4 -10.95 5.35 -31.55
C THR A 4 -11.47 6.68 -31.00
N ARG A 5 -12.75 7.00 -31.26
CA ARG A 5 -13.42 8.15 -30.64
C ARG A 5 -14.14 7.67 -29.38
N LEU A 6 -13.91 8.38 -28.28
CA LEU A 6 -14.68 8.22 -27.05
C LEU A 6 -16.18 8.25 -27.35
N PRO A 7 -16.98 7.32 -26.79
CA PRO A 7 -18.43 7.44 -26.72
C PRO A 7 -18.84 8.80 -26.12
N ALA A 8 -19.92 9.39 -26.63
CA ALA A 8 -20.33 10.74 -26.24
C ALA A 8 -20.58 10.91 -24.72
N HIS A 9 -21.05 9.86 -24.03
CA HIS A 9 -21.24 9.87 -22.57
C HIS A 9 -19.90 9.89 -21.80
N LEU A 10 -18.89 9.15 -22.27
CA LEU A 10 -17.54 9.17 -21.69
C LEU A 10 -16.82 10.49 -21.98
N GLU A 11 -17.04 11.10 -23.15
CA GLU A 11 -16.49 12.42 -23.45
C GLU A 11 -17.11 13.52 -22.58
N GLN A 12 -18.41 13.43 -22.26
CA GLN A 12 -19.06 14.32 -21.28
C GLN A 12 -18.50 14.11 -19.87
N ALA A 13 -18.38 12.86 -19.41
CA ALA A 13 -17.80 12.53 -18.11
C ALA A 13 -16.33 13.00 -18.00
N ARG A 14 -15.54 12.88 -19.07
CA ARG A 14 -14.17 13.40 -19.15
C ARG A 14 -14.13 14.91 -18.90
N GLN A 15 -14.99 15.67 -19.58
CA GLN A 15 -15.03 17.13 -19.45
C GLN A 15 -15.43 17.57 -18.03
N GLU A 16 -16.42 16.89 -17.43
CA GLU A 16 -16.86 17.11 -16.04
C GLU A 16 -15.75 16.81 -15.02
N ILE A 17 -15.11 15.64 -15.13
CA ILE A 17 -14.00 15.23 -14.26
C ILE A 17 -12.82 16.20 -14.38
N GLU A 18 -12.43 16.57 -15.60
CA GLU A 18 -11.31 17.50 -15.81
C GLU A 18 -11.60 18.91 -15.28
N GLN A 19 -12.84 19.41 -15.41
CA GLN A 19 -13.23 20.68 -14.81
C GLN A 19 -13.14 20.60 -13.27
N ILE A 20 -13.72 19.57 -12.67
CA ILE A 20 -13.75 19.38 -11.21
C ILE A 20 -12.33 19.23 -10.65
N ALA A 21 -11.45 18.49 -11.33
CA ALA A 21 -10.05 18.34 -10.98
C ALA A 21 -9.31 19.70 -10.97
N ARG A 22 -9.53 20.54 -11.99
CA ARG A 22 -8.96 21.90 -12.04
C ARG A 22 -9.47 22.81 -10.93
N GLU A 23 -10.76 22.70 -10.56
CA GLU A 23 -11.34 23.44 -9.43
C GLU A 23 -10.75 23.01 -8.07
N TYR A 24 -10.29 21.76 -7.92
CA TYR A 24 -9.51 21.33 -6.75
C TYR A 24 -8.04 21.78 -6.76
N GLY A 25 -7.58 22.47 -7.81
CA GLY A 25 -6.21 22.97 -7.96
C GLY A 25 -5.24 22.00 -8.63
N LEU A 26 -5.74 20.92 -9.26
CA LEU A 26 -4.89 20.01 -10.05
C LEU A 26 -4.54 20.64 -11.41
N ASP A 27 -3.28 20.53 -11.80
CA ASP A 27 -2.76 21.01 -13.08
C ASP A 27 -2.08 19.85 -13.84
N PHE A 28 -2.79 19.32 -14.83
CA PHE A 28 -2.42 18.16 -15.64
C PHE A 28 -2.26 18.53 -17.14
N PHE A 29 -1.55 17.70 -17.89
CA PHE A 29 -1.50 17.77 -19.36
C PHE A 29 -2.86 17.39 -19.98
N PRO A 30 -3.15 17.75 -21.25
CA PRO A 30 -4.32 17.25 -21.96
C PRO A 30 -4.29 15.71 -22.00
N ILE A 31 -5.41 15.06 -21.64
CA ILE A 31 -5.49 13.61 -21.52
C ILE A 31 -6.35 13.06 -22.67
N ILE A 32 -5.78 12.14 -23.45
CA ILE A 32 -6.47 11.38 -24.49
C ILE A 32 -6.80 10.02 -23.91
N TYR A 33 -8.09 9.70 -23.82
CA TYR A 33 -8.55 8.39 -23.40
C TYR A 33 -8.89 7.52 -24.62
N GLU A 34 -8.31 6.34 -24.70
CA GLU A 34 -8.59 5.35 -25.74
C GLU A 34 -9.27 4.12 -25.12
N VAL A 35 -10.38 3.67 -25.72
CA VAL A 35 -11.10 2.47 -25.28
C VAL A 35 -10.55 1.26 -26.04
N LEU A 36 -9.97 0.30 -25.32
CA LEU A 36 -9.33 -0.91 -25.84
C LEU A 36 -10.03 -2.16 -25.30
N ASP A 37 -10.14 -3.22 -26.11
CA ASP A 37 -10.57 -4.53 -25.63
C ASP A 37 -9.52 -5.16 -24.71
N TYR A 38 -9.91 -6.15 -23.90
CA TYR A 38 -9.02 -6.75 -22.90
C TYR A 38 -7.71 -7.28 -23.52
N ARG A 39 -7.74 -7.83 -24.74
CA ARG A 39 -6.52 -8.37 -25.36
C ARG A 39 -5.55 -7.26 -25.70
N THR A 40 -6.03 -6.23 -26.40
CA THR A 40 -5.20 -5.06 -26.76
C THR A 40 -4.73 -4.31 -25.52
N LEU A 41 -5.53 -4.24 -24.44
CA LEU A 41 -5.09 -3.65 -23.17
C LEU A 41 -3.94 -4.44 -22.53
N TYR A 42 -4.04 -5.78 -22.45
CA TYR A 42 -2.97 -6.61 -21.90
C TYR A 42 -1.72 -6.65 -22.80
N GLU A 43 -1.88 -6.59 -24.13
CA GLU A 43 -0.77 -6.45 -25.09
C GLU A 43 -0.04 -5.10 -24.89
N THR A 44 -0.80 -4.01 -24.83
CA THR A 44 -0.28 -2.66 -24.56
C THR A 44 0.39 -2.59 -23.18
N ALA A 45 -0.15 -3.27 -22.16
CA ALA A 45 0.45 -3.35 -20.84
C ALA A 45 1.78 -4.13 -20.84
N ALA A 46 1.88 -5.24 -21.57
CA ALA A 46 3.14 -5.97 -21.76
C ALA A 46 4.19 -5.14 -22.53
N PHE A 47 3.76 -4.22 -23.38
CA PHE A 47 4.61 -3.20 -24.00
C PHE A 47 4.91 -1.97 -23.12
N GLY A 48 4.64 -2.03 -21.81
CA GLY A 48 4.90 -0.94 -20.87
C GLY A 48 3.98 0.27 -21.07
N GLY A 49 2.78 0.04 -21.61
CA GLY A 49 1.81 1.07 -21.95
C GLY A 49 1.91 1.56 -23.41
N PHE A 50 2.90 1.16 -24.20
CA PHE A 50 3.08 1.68 -25.56
C PHE A 50 2.42 0.80 -26.64
N PRO A 51 1.82 1.39 -27.69
CA PRO A 51 1.16 0.63 -28.76
C PRO A 51 2.15 -0.03 -29.75
N THR A 52 3.45 0.28 -29.66
CA THR A 52 4.48 -0.29 -30.54
C THR A 52 5.83 -0.29 -29.81
N ARG A 53 6.48 -1.46 -29.79
CA ARG A 53 7.83 -1.71 -29.26
C ARG A 53 8.62 -2.51 -30.29
N TYR A 54 9.92 -2.69 -30.06
CA TYR A 54 10.71 -3.64 -30.85
C TYR A 54 10.24 -5.09 -30.59
N PRO A 55 10.37 -6.00 -31.58
CA PRO A 55 10.01 -7.40 -31.39
C PRO A 55 10.98 -8.07 -30.41
N HIS A 56 10.46 -8.72 -29.38
CA HIS A 56 11.25 -9.49 -28.41
C HIS A 56 10.37 -10.49 -27.64
N TRP A 57 10.87 -11.70 -27.37
CA TRP A 57 10.10 -12.76 -26.70
C TRP A 57 9.64 -12.38 -25.28
N ARG A 58 10.41 -11.53 -24.57
CA ARG A 58 10.08 -11.02 -23.21
C ARG A 58 8.65 -10.48 -23.14
N PHE A 59 8.24 -9.67 -24.10
CA PHE A 59 6.90 -9.08 -24.13
C PHE A 59 5.80 -10.13 -24.32
N GLY A 60 6.08 -11.21 -25.08
CA GLY A 60 5.18 -12.35 -25.20
C GLY A 60 5.03 -13.13 -23.88
N MET A 61 6.11 -13.29 -23.13
CA MET A 61 6.07 -13.90 -21.78
C MET A 61 5.39 -13.00 -20.74
N GLU A 62 5.62 -11.69 -20.77
CA GLU A 62 4.94 -10.73 -19.91
C GLU A 62 3.43 -10.66 -20.22
N TYR A 63 3.05 -10.67 -21.51
CA TYR A 63 1.64 -10.77 -21.95
C TYR A 63 0.98 -12.05 -21.44
N ASP A 64 1.62 -13.21 -21.63
CA ASP A 64 1.10 -14.50 -21.16
C ASP A 64 0.97 -14.53 -19.62
N GLN A 65 1.93 -13.97 -18.89
CA GLN A 65 1.87 -13.84 -17.42
C GLN A 65 0.73 -12.94 -16.96
N LEU A 66 0.55 -11.76 -17.57
CA LEU A 66 -0.53 -10.83 -17.26
C LEU A 66 -1.91 -11.42 -17.59
N LEU A 67 -2.06 -12.03 -18.77
CA LEU A 67 -3.31 -12.65 -19.21
C LEU A 67 -3.70 -13.84 -18.33
N LYS A 68 -2.73 -14.68 -17.93
CA LYS A 68 -2.96 -15.78 -16.97
C LYS A 68 -3.33 -15.26 -15.58
N GLY A 69 -2.71 -14.17 -15.13
CA GLY A 69 -3.11 -13.46 -13.91
C GLY A 69 -4.57 -13.02 -13.98
N HIS A 70 -5.00 -12.44 -15.10
CA HIS A 70 -6.39 -12.02 -15.29
C HIS A 70 -7.37 -13.21 -15.30
N ILE A 71 -7.12 -14.22 -16.14
CA ILE A 71 -8.05 -15.34 -16.36
C ILE A 71 -8.13 -16.28 -15.14
N TRP A 72 -7.02 -16.50 -14.41
CA TRP A 72 -6.96 -17.51 -13.33
C TRP A 72 -6.80 -16.93 -11.93
N ALA A 73 -6.22 -15.74 -11.77
CA ALA A 73 -6.05 -15.08 -10.46
C ALA A 73 -6.95 -13.84 -10.29
N GLY A 74 -7.77 -13.48 -11.29
CA GLY A 74 -8.71 -12.36 -11.22
C GLY A 74 -8.05 -10.97 -11.20
N SER A 75 -6.75 -10.87 -11.52
CA SER A 75 -6.06 -9.58 -11.52
C SER A 75 -6.51 -8.73 -12.72
N THR A 76 -7.07 -7.55 -12.47
CA THR A 76 -7.51 -6.63 -13.53
C THR A 76 -6.65 -5.38 -13.52
N ILE A 77 -6.14 -5.00 -14.70
CA ILE A 77 -5.54 -3.67 -14.90
C ILE A 77 -6.68 -2.68 -15.03
N TYR A 78 -6.97 -1.95 -13.95
CA TYR A 78 -8.01 -0.92 -13.97
C TYR A 78 -7.56 0.30 -14.79
N GLU A 79 -6.27 0.65 -14.73
CA GLU A 79 -5.73 1.83 -15.40
C GLU A 79 -4.34 1.59 -16.00
N MET A 80 -4.08 2.28 -17.10
CA MET A 80 -2.77 2.36 -17.73
C MET A 80 -2.63 3.77 -18.30
N VAL A 81 -1.60 4.50 -17.87
CA VAL A 81 -1.37 5.90 -18.25
C VAL A 81 0.07 6.14 -18.70
N ILE A 82 0.23 6.77 -19.86
CA ILE A 82 1.51 7.20 -20.42
C ILE A 82 1.74 8.67 -20.08
N ASN A 83 2.87 8.94 -19.42
CA ASN A 83 3.39 10.28 -19.20
C ASN A 83 3.93 10.91 -20.51
N ASN A 84 3.02 11.48 -21.29
CA ASN A 84 3.30 12.12 -22.56
C ASN A 84 2.57 13.48 -22.62
N ASN A 85 2.83 14.33 -23.62
CA ASN A 85 2.06 15.56 -23.85
C ASN A 85 1.57 15.63 -25.31
N PRO A 86 0.29 15.30 -25.60
CA PRO A 86 -0.77 14.91 -24.65
C PRO A 86 -0.49 13.58 -23.96
N SER A 87 -1.02 13.39 -22.75
CA SER A 87 -0.94 12.14 -22.00
C SER A 87 -1.98 11.16 -22.52
N TYR A 88 -1.64 9.87 -22.58
CA TYR A 88 -2.54 8.83 -23.05
C TYR A 88 -2.99 7.96 -21.88
N ALA A 89 -4.26 7.61 -21.84
CA ALA A 89 -4.81 6.71 -20.84
C ALA A 89 -5.74 5.69 -21.49
N TYR A 90 -5.66 4.43 -21.05
CA TYR A 90 -6.42 3.34 -21.65
C TYR A 90 -7.58 2.92 -20.75
N LEU A 91 -8.75 2.77 -21.38
CA LEU A 91 -10.00 2.35 -20.76
C LEU A 91 -10.39 0.98 -21.32
N LEU A 92 -10.88 0.08 -20.48
CA LEU A 92 -11.24 -1.27 -20.90
C LEU A 92 -12.65 -1.32 -21.52
N GLU A 93 -12.79 -1.85 -22.74
CA GLU A 93 -14.07 -2.14 -23.39
C GLU A 93 -14.82 -3.21 -22.57
N GLY A 94 -15.99 -2.86 -22.03
CA GLY A 94 -16.80 -3.72 -21.16
C GLY A 94 -16.80 -3.36 -19.67
N ASN A 95 -15.96 -2.41 -19.24
CA ASN A 95 -16.09 -1.78 -17.91
C ASN A 95 -17.38 -0.96 -17.80
N GLU A 96 -18.02 -0.97 -16.63
CA GLU A 96 -19.13 -0.06 -16.31
C GLU A 96 -18.69 1.41 -16.36
N ASP A 97 -19.61 2.32 -16.72
CA ASP A 97 -19.38 3.78 -16.75
C ASP A 97 -18.75 4.30 -15.45
N VAL A 98 -19.10 3.71 -14.31
CA VAL A 98 -18.51 4.04 -12.99
C VAL A 98 -17.03 3.73 -12.93
N THR A 99 -16.63 2.55 -13.41
CA THR A 99 -15.23 2.13 -13.50
C THR A 99 -14.47 3.06 -14.44
N GLN A 100 -15.07 3.44 -15.57
CA GLN A 100 -14.46 4.40 -16.50
C GLN A 100 -14.27 5.79 -15.83
N LYS A 101 -15.30 6.30 -15.14
CA LYS A 101 -15.24 7.56 -14.38
C LYS A 101 -14.20 7.51 -13.26
N MET A 102 -14.10 6.39 -12.54
CA MET A 102 -13.08 6.18 -11.51
C MET A 102 -11.67 6.28 -12.10
N VAL A 103 -11.42 5.57 -13.19
CA VAL A 103 -10.12 5.55 -13.88
C VAL A 103 -9.79 6.94 -14.42
N MET A 104 -10.74 7.61 -15.08
CA MET A 104 -10.57 9.02 -15.48
C MET A 104 -10.20 9.93 -14.30
N ALA A 105 -10.92 9.82 -13.17
CA ALA A 105 -10.64 10.62 -11.99
C ALA A 105 -9.25 10.31 -11.37
N HIS A 106 -8.80 9.05 -11.36
CA HIS A 106 -7.48 8.70 -10.86
C HIS A 106 -6.36 9.14 -11.80
N VAL A 107 -6.54 8.93 -13.11
CA VAL A 107 -5.62 9.38 -14.16
C VAL A 107 -5.39 10.89 -14.09
N THR A 108 -6.39 11.73 -13.77
CA THR A 108 -6.13 13.17 -13.56
C THR A 108 -5.14 13.44 -12.42
N GLY A 109 -5.17 12.64 -11.35
CA GLY A 109 -4.21 12.70 -10.25
C GLY A 109 -2.80 12.25 -10.65
N HIS A 110 -2.67 11.15 -11.39
CA HIS A 110 -1.38 10.71 -11.94
C HIS A 110 -0.79 11.74 -12.92
N VAL A 111 -1.58 12.29 -13.84
CA VAL A 111 -1.07 13.25 -14.83
C VAL A 111 -0.71 14.59 -14.18
N ASP A 112 -1.43 15.02 -13.14
CA ASP A 112 -1.01 16.13 -12.28
C ASP A 112 0.34 15.84 -11.59
N PHE A 113 0.52 14.62 -11.07
CA PHE A 113 1.77 14.19 -10.47
C PHE A 113 2.93 14.20 -11.49
N PHE A 114 2.77 13.57 -12.66
CA PHE A 114 3.79 13.53 -13.72
C PHE A 114 4.14 14.90 -14.31
N LYS A 115 3.21 15.86 -14.29
CA LYS A 115 3.46 17.23 -14.75
C LYS A 115 4.25 18.03 -13.72
N ASN A 116 3.92 17.90 -12.43
CA ASN A 116 4.42 18.78 -11.38
C ASN A 116 5.60 18.22 -10.55
N ASN A 117 5.84 16.91 -10.56
CA ASN A 117 6.94 16.31 -9.81
C ASN A 117 8.29 16.51 -10.51
N MET A 118 9.31 16.92 -9.75
CA MET A 118 10.67 17.19 -10.24
C MET A 118 11.32 15.99 -10.94
N TRP A 119 11.06 14.76 -10.46
CA TRP A 119 11.61 13.52 -11.02
C TRP A 119 10.96 13.11 -12.36
N PHE A 120 9.94 13.84 -12.81
CA PHE A 120 9.39 13.70 -14.16
C PHE A 120 9.83 14.83 -15.08
N ALA A 121 10.47 15.90 -14.59
CA ALA A 121 10.81 17.08 -15.38
C ALA A 121 11.66 16.78 -16.62
N HIS A 122 12.63 15.86 -16.50
CA HIS A 122 13.53 15.45 -17.59
C HIS A 122 13.00 14.29 -18.44
N THR A 123 11.79 13.76 -18.16
CA THR A 123 11.21 12.68 -18.99
C THR A 123 10.80 13.20 -20.36
N ASN A 124 11.07 12.40 -21.40
CA ASN A 124 10.67 12.72 -22.76
C ASN A 124 9.14 12.74 -22.88
N ARG A 125 8.57 13.92 -23.14
CA ARG A 125 7.11 14.12 -23.27
C ARG A 125 6.54 13.74 -24.66
N LYS A 126 7.36 13.12 -25.52
CA LYS A 126 7.00 12.52 -26.81
C LYS A 126 7.49 11.07 -26.91
N MET A 127 7.48 10.33 -25.80
CA MET A 127 8.04 8.98 -25.77
C MET A 127 7.32 8.01 -26.72
N LEU A 128 6.05 8.26 -27.05
CA LEU A 128 5.30 7.44 -28.02
C LEU A 128 5.95 7.50 -29.42
N ASP A 129 6.33 8.69 -29.89
CA ASP A 129 7.06 8.88 -31.16
C ASP A 129 8.45 8.24 -31.11
N THR A 130 9.14 8.39 -29.97
CA THR A 130 10.48 7.81 -29.74
C THR A 130 10.46 6.29 -29.75
N MET A 131 9.50 5.65 -29.06
CA MET A 131 9.31 4.19 -29.02
C MET A 131 9.02 3.61 -30.41
N ALA A 132 8.17 4.27 -31.20
CA ALA A 132 7.93 3.88 -32.60
C ALA A 132 9.22 3.98 -33.45
N ASN A 133 10.05 5.01 -33.22
CA ASN A 133 11.34 5.15 -33.89
C ASN A 133 12.34 4.08 -33.42
N HIS A 134 12.38 3.73 -32.12
CA HIS A 134 13.20 2.64 -31.58
C HIS A 134 12.85 1.30 -32.22
N ALA A 135 11.55 0.96 -32.27
CA ALA A 135 11.05 -0.23 -32.95
C ALA A 135 11.49 -0.24 -34.44
N ALA A 136 11.30 0.89 -35.16
CA ALA A 136 11.72 1.00 -36.56
C ALA A 136 13.25 0.98 -36.75
N ARG A 137 14.06 1.43 -35.78
CA ARG A 137 15.53 1.31 -35.80
C ARG A 137 15.95 -0.14 -35.61
N ILE A 138 15.40 -0.83 -34.62
CA ILE A 138 15.71 -2.24 -34.33
C ILE A 138 15.24 -3.16 -35.48
N GLN A 139 14.06 -2.93 -36.06
CA GLN A 139 13.62 -3.70 -37.23
C GLN A 139 14.61 -3.58 -38.40
N ARG A 140 15.08 -2.35 -38.72
CA ARG A 140 16.11 -2.13 -39.75
C ARG A 140 17.47 -2.77 -39.43
N ILE A 141 17.74 -3.11 -38.18
CA ILE A 141 18.94 -3.86 -37.77
C ILE A 141 18.69 -5.36 -37.94
N ILE A 142 17.54 -5.87 -37.49
CA ILE A 142 17.08 -7.25 -37.71
C ILE A 142 17.11 -7.61 -39.20
N ASP A 143 16.58 -6.74 -40.07
CA ASP A 143 16.55 -6.92 -41.52
C ASP A 143 17.96 -7.02 -42.16
N ARG A 144 19.02 -6.59 -41.46
CA ARG A 144 20.41 -6.54 -41.96
C ARG A 144 21.32 -7.59 -41.34
N ILE A 145 21.16 -7.88 -40.04
CA ILE A 145 22.03 -8.75 -39.24
C ILE A 145 21.40 -10.15 -39.04
N GLY A 146 20.06 -10.24 -39.13
CA GLY A 146 19.29 -11.43 -38.79
C GLY A 146 18.67 -11.31 -37.39
N TYR A 147 17.54 -12.00 -37.19
CA TYR A 147 16.76 -11.93 -35.95
C TYR A 147 17.53 -12.47 -34.74
N ASP A 148 18.00 -13.72 -34.80
CA ASP A 148 18.59 -14.46 -33.67
C ASP A 148 19.78 -13.72 -33.03
N GLN A 149 20.68 -13.13 -33.83
CA GLN A 149 21.85 -12.38 -33.34
C GLN A 149 21.46 -11.08 -32.64
N VAL A 150 20.38 -10.43 -33.10
CA VAL A 150 19.90 -9.17 -32.52
C VAL A 150 19.09 -9.46 -31.26
N GLU A 151 18.30 -10.54 -31.24
CA GLU A 151 17.59 -11.03 -30.05
C GLU A 151 18.57 -11.41 -28.94
N GLU A 152 19.60 -12.23 -29.22
CA GLU A 152 20.62 -12.57 -28.20
C GLU A 152 21.31 -11.32 -27.64
N PHE A 153 21.60 -10.32 -28.48
CA PHE A 153 22.20 -9.07 -28.02
C PHE A 153 21.23 -8.21 -27.20
N ILE A 154 19.94 -8.19 -27.53
CA ILE A 154 18.90 -7.53 -26.73
C ILE A 154 18.77 -8.22 -25.37
N ASP A 155 18.73 -9.56 -25.30
CA ASP A 155 18.69 -10.33 -24.04
C ASP A 155 19.87 -9.99 -23.12
N ILE A 156 21.08 -9.91 -23.68
CA ILE A 156 22.29 -9.47 -22.96
C ILE A 156 22.07 -8.06 -22.40
N CYS A 157 21.61 -7.11 -23.21
CA CYS A 157 21.39 -5.72 -22.79
C CYS A 157 20.28 -5.57 -21.75
N LEU A 158 19.16 -6.29 -21.89
CA LEU A 158 18.04 -6.28 -20.94
C LEU A 158 18.46 -6.85 -19.57
N SER A 159 19.37 -7.84 -19.54
CA SER A 159 19.95 -8.31 -18.27
C SER A 159 20.76 -7.24 -17.51
N LEU A 160 21.14 -6.15 -18.19
CA LEU A 160 21.91 -5.03 -17.66
C LEU A 160 21.08 -3.73 -17.54
N GLU A 161 19.78 -3.73 -17.89
CA GLU A 161 18.91 -2.53 -17.93
C GLU A 161 18.87 -1.74 -16.61
N ASN A 162 19.13 -2.44 -15.51
CA ASN A 162 19.13 -1.93 -14.14
C ASN A 162 20.47 -1.32 -13.70
N LEU A 163 21.54 -1.42 -14.50
CA LEU A 163 22.88 -0.89 -14.18
C LEU A 163 23.06 0.57 -14.64
N ILE A 164 22.03 1.40 -14.45
CA ILE A 164 22.03 2.84 -14.76
C ILE A 164 22.11 3.68 -13.48
N ASP A 165 22.63 4.91 -13.60
CA ASP A 165 22.58 5.87 -12.50
C ASP A 165 21.26 6.65 -12.58
N TYR A 166 20.24 6.18 -11.85
CA TYR A 166 18.90 6.80 -11.80
C TYR A 166 18.91 8.30 -11.45
N HIS A 167 19.97 8.81 -10.80
CA HIS A 167 20.09 10.24 -10.46
C HIS A 167 20.85 11.06 -11.51
N ALA A 168 21.55 10.44 -12.46
CA ALA A 168 22.37 11.14 -13.45
C ALA A 168 21.61 12.24 -14.25
N PRO A 169 20.33 12.09 -14.65
CA PRO A 169 19.59 13.14 -15.36
C PRO A 169 19.41 14.44 -14.56
N TYR A 170 19.56 14.39 -13.23
CA TYR A 170 19.39 15.53 -12.32
C TYR A 170 20.72 16.15 -11.90
N ILE A 171 21.83 15.44 -12.08
CA ILE A 171 23.15 15.88 -11.65
C ILE A 171 23.86 16.53 -12.84
N ARG A 172 23.92 17.87 -12.86
CA ARG A 172 24.85 18.61 -13.73
C ARG A 172 26.29 18.39 -13.26
N ARG A 173 26.86 17.24 -13.61
CA ARG A 173 28.31 17.05 -13.57
C ARG A 173 28.93 17.96 -14.63
N PRO A 174 30.13 18.54 -14.41
CA PRO A 174 30.91 19.08 -15.53
C PRO A 174 31.00 18.00 -16.60
N GLU A 175 30.87 18.37 -17.88
CA GLU A 175 31.06 17.40 -18.96
C GLU A 175 32.41 16.73 -18.76
N ALA A 176 32.40 15.40 -18.60
CA ALA A 176 33.63 14.64 -18.59
C ALA A 176 34.23 14.76 -19.98
N VAL A 177 35.18 15.69 -20.14
CA VAL A 177 35.97 15.85 -21.35
C VAL A 177 36.73 14.55 -21.52
N THR A 178 36.18 13.62 -22.29
CA THR A 178 36.86 12.39 -22.64
C THR A 178 38.10 12.77 -23.43
N PRO A 179 39.31 12.42 -22.95
CA PRO A 179 40.49 12.49 -23.79
C PRO A 179 40.23 11.64 -25.03
N ARG A 180 40.79 12.07 -26.17
CA ARG A 180 40.70 11.35 -27.44
C ARG A 180 41.16 9.88 -27.28
N PRO A 181 40.70 8.96 -28.14
CA PRO A 181 41.08 7.54 -28.07
C PRO A 181 42.59 7.34 -27.94
N ILE A 182 42.94 6.29 -27.21
CA ILE A 182 44.30 5.89 -26.84
C ILE A 182 45.19 5.91 -28.10
N VAL A 183 46.16 6.84 -28.12
CA VAL A 183 47.22 6.89 -29.11
C VAL A 183 48.22 5.78 -28.78
N ASN A 184 48.73 5.08 -29.81
CA ASN A 184 49.60 3.90 -29.73
C ASN A 184 50.60 3.89 -28.55
N ASP A 185 50.64 2.76 -27.83
CA ASP A 185 51.52 2.47 -26.68
C ASP A 185 53.03 2.31 -27.03
N GLU A 186 53.48 2.60 -28.25
CA GLU A 186 54.83 2.20 -28.72
C GLU A 186 55.97 3.19 -28.40
N GLU A 187 55.70 4.43 -27.96
CA GLU A 187 56.77 5.40 -27.64
C GLU A 187 56.99 5.59 -26.12
N PRO A 188 58.18 5.21 -25.58
CA PRO A 188 58.55 5.52 -24.20
C PRO A 188 58.86 7.02 -24.03
N PRO A 189 58.46 7.65 -22.91
CA PRO A 189 58.55 9.08 -22.74
C PRO A 189 60.00 9.52 -22.48
N VAL A 190 60.46 10.53 -23.20
CA VAL A 190 61.67 11.27 -22.86
C VAL A 190 61.35 12.19 -21.68
N VAL A 191 62.08 12.05 -20.57
CA VAL A 191 61.97 12.96 -19.42
C VAL A 191 62.85 14.17 -19.73
N GLU A 192 62.26 15.18 -20.36
CA GLU A 192 62.93 16.46 -20.57
C GLU A 192 63.08 17.19 -19.23
N GLY A 193 64.33 17.26 -18.74
CA GLY A 193 64.67 18.10 -17.58
C GLY A 193 64.54 19.59 -17.90
N LEU A 194 64.64 20.43 -16.86
CA LEU A 194 64.59 21.89 -17.02
C LEU A 194 65.62 22.35 -18.09
N PRO A 195 65.25 23.27 -19.00
CA PRO A 195 66.13 23.70 -20.09
C PRO A 195 67.39 24.39 -19.55
N VAL A 196 68.56 24.03 -20.08
CA VAL A 196 69.85 24.50 -19.58
C VAL A 196 70.67 25.15 -20.69
N GLU A 197 70.98 26.44 -20.55
CA GLU A 197 71.77 27.20 -21.52
C GLU A 197 73.27 26.82 -21.56
N ARG A 198 73.78 26.15 -20.52
CA ARG A 198 75.21 25.78 -20.40
C ARG A 198 75.40 24.39 -19.82
N GLU A 199 76.12 23.55 -20.56
CA GLU A 199 76.20 22.10 -20.32
C GLU A 199 76.72 21.70 -18.93
N TYR A 200 77.68 22.44 -18.35
CA TYR A 200 78.21 22.16 -17.01
C TYR A 200 77.21 22.41 -15.86
N MET A 201 76.10 23.11 -16.11
CA MET A 201 75.05 23.32 -15.10
C MET A 201 73.97 22.23 -15.14
N ARG A 202 74.03 21.30 -16.12
CA ARG A 202 73.01 20.25 -16.31
C ARG A 202 72.84 19.37 -15.07
N ASP A 203 73.95 18.98 -14.43
CA ASP A 203 73.95 18.12 -13.24
C ASP A 203 73.53 18.84 -11.94
N TYR A 204 73.69 20.17 -11.89
CA TYR A 204 73.28 21.01 -10.77
C TYR A 204 71.81 21.46 -10.86
N ILE A 205 71.28 21.63 -12.08
CA ILE A 205 69.90 22.07 -12.34
C ILE A 205 68.93 20.88 -12.40
N ASN A 206 69.37 19.72 -12.91
CA ASN A 206 68.61 18.47 -12.88
C ASN A 206 69.36 17.39 -12.07
N PRO A 207 69.50 17.54 -10.74
CA PRO A 207 70.10 16.51 -9.90
C PRO A 207 69.30 15.20 -9.95
N PRO A 208 69.91 14.02 -9.69
CA PRO A 208 69.24 12.72 -9.85
C PRO A 208 67.91 12.60 -9.09
N GLU A 209 67.85 13.08 -7.84
CA GLU A 209 66.61 13.09 -7.04
C GLU A 209 65.48 13.96 -7.60
N PHE A 210 65.80 14.96 -8.42
CA PHE A 210 64.81 15.81 -9.10
C PHE A 210 64.26 15.08 -10.33
N LEU A 211 65.14 14.45 -11.11
CA LEU A 211 64.75 13.60 -12.25
C LEU A 211 63.97 12.36 -11.81
N GLU A 212 64.30 11.75 -10.68
CA GLU A 212 63.52 10.66 -10.08
C GLU A 212 62.16 11.14 -9.55
N ARG A 213 62.08 12.32 -8.93
CA ARG A 213 60.79 12.93 -8.56
C ARG A 213 59.93 13.29 -9.78
N GLN A 214 60.55 13.77 -10.85
CA GLN A 214 59.90 14.01 -12.15
C GLN A 214 59.41 12.70 -12.79
N ARG A 215 60.25 11.66 -12.87
CA ARG A 215 59.84 10.32 -13.33
C ARG A 215 58.69 9.77 -12.52
N ARG A 216 58.79 9.79 -11.19
CA ARG A 216 57.75 9.30 -10.29
C ARG A 216 56.45 10.08 -10.45
N LYS A 217 56.50 11.41 -10.62
CA LYS A 217 55.31 12.21 -10.97
C LYS A 217 54.74 11.82 -12.33
N LEU A 218 55.57 11.64 -13.36
CA LEU A 218 55.14 11.26 -14.71
C LEU A 218 54.56 9.83 -14.73
N GLU A 219 55.09 8.92 -13.91
CA GLU A 219 54.57 7.56 -13.70
C GLU A 219 53.27 7.56 -12.89
N GLU A 220 53.16 8.39 -11.84
CA GLU A 220 51.93 8.58 -11.07
C GLU A 220 50.83 9.27 -11.92
N GLU A 221 51.19 10.21 -12.79
CA GLU A 221 50.31 10.86 -13.77
C GLU A 221 49.91 9.89 -14.90
N ARG A 222 50.84 9.10 -15.46
CA ARG A 222 50.51 8.02 -16.40
C ARG A 222 49.67 6.93 -15.76
N ALA A 223 49.90 6.58 -14.49
CA ALA A 223 49.08 5.61 -13.76
C ALA A 223 47.66 6.14 -13.50
N ARG A 224 47.51 7.45 -13.27
CA ARG A 224 46.20 8.12 -13.24
C ARG A 224 45.53 8.14 -14.61
N GLN A 225 46.25 8.48 -15.67
CA GLN A 225 45.74 8.47 -17.06
C GLN A 225 45.38 7.06 -17.55
N ARG A 226 46.04 6.01 -17.02
CA ARG A 226 45.74 4.59 -17.32
C ARG A 226 44.47 4.09 -16.64
N ARG A 227 44.06 4.68 -15.52
CA ARG A 227 42.78 4.40 -14.85
C ARG A 227 41.68 5.26 -15.45
N PHE A 228 40.93 4.69 -16.37
CA PHE A 228 39.65 5.26 -16.80
C PHE A 228 38.51 4.40 -16.23
N PRO A 229 37.45 4.99 -15.67
CA PRO A 229 37.19 6.43 -15.53
C PRO A 229 37.96 7.05 -14.34
N GLU A 230 38.28 8.36 -14.40
CA GLU A 230 39.00 9.06 -13.31
C GLU A 230 38.27 9.00 -11.96
N ASN A 231 36.94 8.92 -12.00
CA ASN A 231 36.06 8.75 -10.85
C ASN A 231 35.14 7.55 -11.13
N PRO A 232 34.87 6.67 -10.14
CA PRO A 232 34.02 5.50 -10.35
C PRO A 232 32.64 5.87 -10.93
N GLN A 233 32.25 5.21 -12.02
CA GLN A 233 31.00 5.47 -12.72
C GLN A 233 29.90 4.47 -12.32
N ARG A 234 28.73 5.00 -11.94
CA ARG A 234 27.54 4.20 -11.59
C ARG A 234 26.70 3.79 -12.79
N ASP A 235 26.71 4.58 -13.87
CA ASP A 235 26.02 4.23 -15.11
C ASP A 235 26.93 3.31 -15.93
N VAL A 236 26.78 2.00 -15.70
CA VAL A 236 27.59 0.96 -16.38
C VAL A 236 27.23 0.90 -17.86
N LEU A 237 25.95 1.12 -18.22
CA LEU A 237 25.53 1.14 -19.63
C LEU A 237 26.21 2.29 -20.40
N LEU A 238 26.27 3.50 -19.83
CA LEU A 238 26.98 4.63 -20.43
C LEU A 238 28.49 4.37 -20.53
N PHE A 239 29.09 3.73 -19.53
CA PHE A 239 30.50 3.34 -19.60
C PHE A 239 30.74 2.36 -20.77
N LEU A 240 29.91 1.32 -20.90
CA LEU A 240 30.01 0.35 -21.98
C LEU A 240 29.78 1.00 -23.35
N MET A 241 28.79 1.90 -23.50
CA MET A 241 28.58 2.64 -24.76
C MET A 241 29.81 3.45 -25.19
N ASN A 242 30.52 4.08 -24.25
CA ASN A 242 31.65 4.95 -24.56
C ASN A 242 32.98 4.21 -24.77
N PHE A 243 33.18 3.06 -24.12
CA PHE A 243 34.50 2.41 -24.03
C PHE A 243 34.53 0.93 -24.48
N ALA A 244 33.39 0.24 -24.59
CA ALA A 244 33.37 -1.15 -25.04
C ALA A 244 33.54 -1.25 -26.57
N PRO A 245 34.15 -2.34 -27.09
CA PRO A 245 34.37 -2.53 -28.52
C PRO A 245 33.09 -2.99 -29.23
N LEU A 246 32.09 -2.10 -29.28
CA LEU A 246 30.77 -2.35 -29.87
C LEU A 246 30.71 -2.06 -31.37
N GLU A 247 29.99 -2.88 -32.11
CA GLU A 247 29.60 -2.56 -33.48
C GLU A 247 28.54 -1.44 -33.53
N SER A 248 28.44 -0.73 -34.66
CA SER A 248 27.53 0.42 -34.83
C SER A 248 26.05 0.10 -34.55
N TRP A 249 25.62 -1.15 -34.81
CA TRP A 249 24.26 -1.59 -34.51
C TRP A 249 24.09 -1.99 -33.04
N GLN A 250 25.09 -2.61 -32.43
CA GLN A 250 25.10 -2.94 -30.99
C GLN A 250 25.04 -1.68 -30.14
N HIS A 251 25.83 -0.64 -30.49
CA HIS A 251 25.75 0.66 -29.85
C HIS A 251 24.33 1.28 -29.97
N THR A 252 23.67 1.12 -31.12
CA THR A 252 22.27 1.58 -31.30
C THR A 252 21.29 0.82 -30.39
N VAL A 253 21.43 -0.49 -30.25
CA VAL A 253 20.56 -1.30 -29.37
C VAL A 253 20.77 -0.91 -27.90
N LEU A 254 22.03 -0.73 -27.48
CA LEU A 254 22.39 -0.34 -26.11
C LEU A 254 21.92 1.10 -25.78
N GLU A 255 22.05 2.03 -26.74
CA GLU A 255 21.49 3.40 -26.66
C GLU A 255 19.98 3.36 -26.42
N ILE A 256 19.25 2.59 -27.23
CA ILE A 256 17.79 2.45 -27.12
C ILE A 256 17.41 1.93 -25.74
N ILE A 257 17.95 0.78 -25.32
CA ILE A 257 17.58 0.14 -24.04
C ILE A 257 17.89 1.07 -22.85
N ARG A 258 19.00 1.81 -22.90
CA ARG A 258 19.34 2.81 -21.88
C ARG A 258 18.34 3.96 -21.83
N ASP A 259 17.93 4.52 -22.98
CA ASP A 259 16.93 5.61 -23.04
C ASP A 259 15.57 5.16 -22.51
N GLU A 260 15.14 3.94 -22.85
CA GLU A 260 13.89 3.36 -22.33
C GLU A 260 13.95 3.14 -20.81
N ALA A 261 15.05 2.60 -20.29
CA ALA A 261 15.24 2.41 -18.85
C ALA A 261 15.18 3.75 -18.07
N TYR A 262 15.75 4.82 -18.64
CA TYR A 262 15.66 6.17 -18.06
C TYR A 262 14.25 6.76 -18.08
N TYR A 263 13.41 6.42 -19.08
CA TYR A 263 12.02 6.86 -19.12
C TYR A 263 11.16 6.22 -18.02
N PHE A 264 11.34 4.92 -17.75
CA PHE A 264 10.55 4.22 -16.71
C PHE A 264 11.04 4.46 -15.28
N ALA A 265 12.33 4.80 -15.08
CA ALA A 265 12.93 4.96 -13.76
C ALA A 265 12.12 5.85 -12.78
N PRO A 266 11.64 7.06 -13.16
CA PRO A 266 10.85 7.89 -12.25
C PRO A 266 9.55 7.26 -11.74
N GLN A 267 8.87 6.46 -12.56
CA GLN A 267 7.62 5.78 -12.18
C GLN A 267 7.84 4.75 -11.07
N GLY A 268 9.01 4.10 -11.05
CA GLY A 268 9.44 3.32 -9.90
C GLY A 268 9.68 4.20 -8.68
N MET A 269 10.44 5.30 -8.85
CA MET A 269 10.97 6.11 -7.74
C MET A 269 9.90 6.84 -6.90
N THR A 270 8.67 6.93 -7.40
CA THR A 270 7.57 7.68 -6.77
C THR A 270 6.31 6.84 -6.54
N LYS A 271 6.42 5.50 -6.61
CA LYS A 271 5.27 4.57 -6.60
C LYS A 271 4.54 4.51 -5.25
N ILE A 272 5.10 4.94 -4.14
CA ILE A 272 4.39 5.04 -2.87
C ILE A 272 3.64 6.37 -2.81
N LEU A 273 4.35 7.47 -3.07
CA LEU A 273 3.80 8.84 -3.04
C LEU A 273 2.64 9.05 -4.03
N ASN A 274 2.65 8.34 -5.16
CA ASN A 274 1.64 8.45 -6.22
C ASN A 274 0.25 7.87 -5.84
N GLU A 275 0.13 7.01 -4.83
CA GLU A 275 -0.92 5.97 -4.85
C GLU A 275 -2.04 5.94 -3.76
N GLY A 276 -2.06 6.73 -2.65
CA GLY A 276 -2.80 6.23 -1.45
C GLY A 276 -3.89 7.03 -0.67
N TRP A 277 -4.99 6.35 -0.15
CA TRP A 277 -6.11 6.84 0.78
C TRP A 277 -7.10 5.84 1.62
N ALA A 278 -7.37 5.99 2.98
CA ALA A 278 -8.46 5.55 4.00
C ALA A 278 -8.56 4.23 4.90
N CYS A 279 -9.27 4.24 6.12
CA CYS A 279 -9.73 3.11 7.06
C CYS A 279 -10.60 3.47 8.37
N LEU A 280 -11.20 2.51 9.19
CA LEU A 280 -12.20 2.62 10.37
C LEU A 280 -11.88 1.98 11.81
N THR A 281 -12.88 1.66 12.74
CA THR A 281 -12.80 1.18 14.19
C THR A 281 -13.51 -0.14 14.71
N GLY A 282 -13.21 -0.59 15.97
CA GLY A 282 -13.31 -1.99 16.49
C GLY A 282 -14.39 -2.52 17.46
N GLU A 283 -14.88 -1.78 18.46
CA GLU A 283 -16.00 -2.28 19.31
C GLU A 283 -17.36 -2.09 18.62
N SER A 284 -17.35 -1.51 17.42
CA SER A 284 -18.47 -1.34 16.52
C SER A 284 -19.12 -2.68 16.19
N LEU A 285 -20.36 -2.89 16.63
CA LEU A 285 -21.17 -4.05 16.26
C LEU A 285 -21.65 -3.92 14.81
N ILE A 286 -21.50 -4.99 14.05
CA ILE A 286 -21.87 -5.07 12.63
C ILE A 286 -22.93 -6.14 12.45
N ILE A 287 -23.95 -5.82 11.66
CA ILE A 287 -25.04 -6.73 11.29
C ILE A 287 -24.51 -7.72 10.24
N THR A 288 -24.53 -9.03 10.52
CA THR A 288 -23.99 -10.06 9.61
C THR A 288 -24.87 -11.30 9.46
N ASP A 289 -24.61 -12.12 8.45
CA ASP A 289 -25.23 -13.45 8.25
C ASP A 289 -24.76 -14.52 9.26
N ARG A 290 -24.01 -14.09 10.28
CA ARG A 290 -23.70 -14.82 11.51
C ARG A 290 -24.23 -14.11 12.76
N GLY A 291 -25.15 -13.15 12.55
CA GLY A 291 -25.73 -12.29 13.57
C GLY A 291 -24.93 -11.01 13.82
N LEU A 292 -25.23 -10.30 14.91
CA LEU A 292 -24.47 -9.12 15.32
C LEU A 292 -23.15 -9.55 15.97
N ILE A 293 -22.03 -9.14 15.36
CA ILE A 293 -20.68 -9.43 15.84
C ILE A 293 -19.84 -8.15 15.96
N PRO A 294 -18.94 -8.03 16.94
CA PRO A 294 -18.00 -6.91 17.01
C PRO A 294 -17.05 -6.93 15.81
N MET A 295 -16.74 -5.74 15.28
CA MET A 295 -15.70 -5.57 14.25
C MET A 295 -14.39 -6.22 14.68
N ARG A 296 -13.98 -6.08 15.96
CA ARG A 296 -12.83 -6.79 16.54
C ARG A 296 -12.88 -8.30 16.29
N GLU A 297 -14.02 -8.96 16.48
CA GLU A 297 -14.15 -10.41 16.25
C GLU A 297 -14.10 -10.77 14.77
N LEU A 298 -14.86 -10.05 13.94
CA LEU A 298 -14.90 -10.23 12.49
C LEU A 298 -13.49 -10.17 11.89
N VAL A 299 -12.74 -9.13 12.27
CA VAL A 299 -11.41 -8.82 11.78
C VAL A 299 -10.32 -9.72 12.37
N THR A 300 -10.24 -9.86 13.70
CA THR A 300 -9.16 -10.68 14.32
C THR A 300 -9.27 -12.16 13.98
N GLN A 301 -10.47 -12.66 13.68
CA GLN A 301 -10.70 -14.05 13.30
C GLN A 301 -10.84 -14.24 11.78
N ARG A 302 -10.65 -13.19 10.97
CA ARG A 302 -10.76 -13.18 9.49
C ARG A 302 -11.99 -13.95 8.99
N ARG A 303 -13.15 -13.63 9.55
CA ARG A 303 -14.38 -14.39 9.30
C ARG A 303 -15.02 -13.96 8.00
N HIS A 304 -14.93 -14.80 6.97
CA HIS A 304 -15.81 -14.72 5.79
C HIS A 304 -17.27 -14.78 6.25
N ALA A 305 -17.94 -13.63 6.18
CA ALA A 305 -19.33 -13.42 6.56
C ALA A 305 -19.92 -12.39 5.59
N ARG A 306 -21.24 -12.34 5.46
CA ARG A 306 -21.89 -11.21 4.78
C ARG A 306 -22.34 -10.20 5.81
N VAL A 307 -22.05 -8.92 5.62
CA VAL A 307 -22.52 -7.80 6.45
C VAL A 307 -23.64 -7.06 5.74
N SER A 308 -24.49 -6.32 6.44
CA SER A 308 -25.42 -5.43 5.72
C SER A 308 -24.74 -4.12 5.31
N ASP A 309 -25.11 -3.58 4.14
CA ASP A 309 -24.76 -2.22 3.70
C ASP A 309 -25.81 -1.15 4.08
N GLY A 310 -26.91 -1.58 4.71
CA GLY A 310 -28.09 -0.79 5.05
C GLY A 310 -29.32 -1.07 4.18
N GLU A 311 -29.15 -1.75 3.04
CA GLU A 311 -30.24 -2.13 2.12
C GLU A 311 -30.16 -3.61 1.69
N ARG A 312 -28.95 -4.18 1.58
CA ARG A 312 -28.64 -5.55 1.13
C ARG A 312 -27.54 -6.16 2.00
N ALA A 313 -27.06 -7.35 1.62
CA ALA A 313 -26.02 -8.10 2.33
C ALA A 313 -24.80 -8.34 1.45
N GLN A 314 -23.62 -7.92 1.91
CA GLN A 314 -22.35 -7.88 1.18
C GLN A 314 -21.26 -8.73 1.80
N THR A 315 -20.48 -9.43 0.98
CA THR A 315 -19.49 -10.41 1.44
C THR A 315 -18.20 -9.73 1.89
N VAL A 316 -17.75 -9.99 3.12
CA VAL A 316 -16.45 -9.51 3.62
C VAL A 316 -15.32 -10.31 3.01
N TYR A 317 -14.33 -9.61 2.46
CA TYR A 317 -13.15 -10.23 1.84
C TYR A 317 -11.79 -9.72 2.38
N ASP A 318 -11.74 -8.59 3.09
CA ASP A 318 -10.52 -8.11 3.77
C ASP A 318 -10.81 -7.61 5.20
N TRP A 319 -9.79 -7.62 6.06
CA TRP A 319 -9.85 -7.37 7.49
C TRP A 319 -8.59 -6.65 8.01
N ASN A 320 -8.73 -5.41 8.49
CA ASN A 320 -7.62 -4.54 8.91
C ASN A 320 -7.70 -4.15 10.40
N VAL A 321 -6.57 -4.13 11.13
CA VAL A 321 -6.49 -3.65 12.53
C VAL A 321 -5.36 -2.64 12.73
N PHE A 322 -5.72 -1.49 13.27
CA PHE A 322 -4.89 -0.42 13.82
C PHE A 322 -5.04 -0.41 15.36
N THR A 323 -4.08 0.11 16.13
CA THR A 323 -4.17 0.13 17.61
C THR A 323 -3.86 1.52 18.13
N ALA A 324 -4.57 1.95 19.16
CA ALA A 324 -4.39 3.26 19.78
C ALA A 324 -4.37 4.45 18.77
N TYR A 325 -5.27 4.44 17.79
CA TYR A 325 -5.44 5.52 16.81
C TYR A 325 -6.38 6.61 17.39
N PRO A 326 -6.23 7.90 17.02
CA PRO A 326 -7.13 8.97 17.44
C PRO A 326 -8.55 8.75 16.94
N THR A 327 -9.52 8.64 17.86
CA THR A 327 -10.93 8.41 17.53
C THR A 327 -11.84 9.59 17.83
N VAL A 328 -12.84 9.76 16.97
CA VAL A 328 -14.02 10.59 17.21
C VAL A 328 -15.18 9.66 17.52
N THR A 329 -15.83 9.86 18.66
CA THR A 329 -17.05 9.15 19.04
C THR A 329 -18.22 10.10 18.90
N ILE A 330 -19.18 9.76 18.05
CA ILE A 330 -20.42 10.52 17.89
C ILE A 330 -21.56 9.85 18.66
N HIS A 331 -22.41 10.66 19.26
CA HIS A 331 -23.64 10.22 19.92
C HIS A 331 -24.83 10.92 19.25
N THR A 332 -25.90 10.18 18.98
CA THR A 332 -27.10 10.71 18.32
C THR A 332 -28.28 10.87 19.28
N ARG A 333 -29.34 11.56 18.86
CA ARG A 333 -30.54 11.81 19.65
C ARG A 333 -31.33 10.53 19.96
N ALA A 334 -31.28 9.50 19.11
CA ALA A 334 -31.79 8.18 19.48
C ALA A 334 -30.85 7.39 20.41
N GLY A 335 -29.70 7.95 20.80
CA GLY A 335 -28.74 7.29 21.70
C GLY A 335 -27.88 6.22 21.01
N LEU A 336 -27.81 6.22 19.67
CA LEU A 336 -26.81 5.42 18.96
C LEU A 336 -25.42 6.05 19.15
N THR A 337 -24.37 5.23 19.00
CA THR A 337 -23.00 5.68 19.23
C THR A 337 -22.05 4.94 18.31
N LEU A 338 -21.28 5.70 17.53
CA LEU A 338 -20.22 5.19 16.67
C LEU A 338 -18.92 5.87 17.06
N SER A 339 -17.88 5.08 17.29
CA SER A 339 -16.51 5.57 17.36
C SER A 339 -15.85 5.29 16.01
N GLY A 340 -15.10 6.23 15.46
CA GLY A 340 -14.36 6.08 14.21
C GLY A 340 -13.02 6.80 14.25
N SER A 341 -12.12 6.55 13.30
CA SER A 341 -11.00 7.45 13.04
C SER A 341 -11.53 8.82 12.61
N HIS A 342 -10.75 9.88 12.85
CA HIS A 342 -11.14 11.26 12.50
C HIS A 342 -11.51 11.40 11.01
N ASN A 343 -10.70 10.78 10.14
CA ASN A 343 -10.84 10.82 8.68
C ASN A 343 -11.92 9.86 8.13
N HIS A 344 -12.57 9.06 8.97
CA HIS A 344 -13.60 8.13 8.55
C HIS A 344 -14.87 8.86 8.11
N ARG A 345 -15.54 8.39 7.06
CA ARG A 345 -16.76 9.02 6.55
C ARG A 345 -18.01 8.21 6.86
N ILE A 346 -19.05 8.91 7.32
CA ILE A 346 -20.40 8.38 7.46
C ILE A 346 -21.39 9.06 6.53
N LEU A 347 -22.47 8.36 6.21
CA LEU A 347 -23.56 8.87 5.37
C LEU A 347 -24.54 9.73 6.18
N LEU A 348 -24.80 10.94 5.70
CA LEU A 348 -25.81 11.85 6.23
C LEU A 348 -27.21 11.53 5.68
N ALA A 349 -28.25 12.01 6.36
CA ALA A 349 -29.65 11.82 5.99
C ALA A 349 -29.99 12.43 4.62
N ASN A 350 -29.28 13.48 4.20
CA ASN A 350 -29.38 14.09 2.87
C ASN A 350 -28.65 13.30 1.76
N GLY A 351 -27.94 12.22 2.11
CA GLY A 351 -27.15 11.40 1.18
C GLY A 351 -25.69 11.85 0.99
N GLU A 352 -25.23 12.89 1.67
CA GLU A 352 -23.82 13.33 1.62
C GLU A 352 -22.92 12.49 2.52
N TRP A 353 -21.66 12.32 2.12
CA TRP A 353 -20.63 11.69 2.95
C TRP A 353 -19.83 12.73 3.74
N ARG A 354 -19.87 12.68 5.07
CA ARG A 354 -19.11 13.60 5.95
C ARG A 354 -18.13 12.84 6.84
N ARG A 355 -16.93 13.41 7.04
CA ARG A 355 -15.92 12.86 7.96
C ARG A 355 -16.42 12.98 9.41
N LEU A 356 -16.07 12.03 10.28
CA LEU A 356 -16.47 12.06 11.68
C LEU A 356 -15.93 13.29 12.42
N ASP A 357 -14.71 13.75 12.09
CA ASP A 357 -14.13 14.97 12.64
C ASP A 357 -14.73 16.27 12.09
N ALA A 358 -15.48 16.20 10.98
CA ALA A 358 -16.16 17.33 10.36
C ALA A 358 -17.66 17.42 10.71
N LEU A 359 -18.17 16.47 11.52
CA LEU A 359 -19.54 16.53 12.03
C LEU A 359 -19.67 17.59 13.11
N GLN A 360 -20.85 18.19 13.20
CA GLN A 360 -21.22 19.11 14.27
C GLN A 360 -22.49 18.63 14.97
N PRO A 361 -22.69 18.91 16.27
CA PRO A 361 -23.98 18.72 16.91
C PRO A 361 -25.07 19.48 16.15
N GLY A 362 -26.15 18.78 15.77
CA GLY A 362 -27.19 19.25 14.85
C GLY A 362 -27.17 18.58 13.47
N ASP A 363 -26.06 17.96 13.05
CA ASP A 363 -25.98 17.24 11.77
C ASP A 363 -26.91 16.01 11.76
N GLN A 364 -27.63 15.82 10.66
CA GLN A 364 -28.56 14.70 10.46
C GLN A 364 -27.84 13.53 9.79
N VAL A 365 -27.61 12.46 10.52
CA VAL A 365 -26.97 11.21 10.07
C VAL A 365 -28.01 10.20 9.57
N ARG A 366 -27.64 9.36 8.60
CA ARG A 366 -28.49 8.27 8.11
C ARG A 366 -28.26 7.01 8.93
N ILE A 367 -29.33 6.54 9.59
CA ILE A 367 -29.38 5.30 10.36
C ILE A 367 -30.08 4.23 9.52
N ALA A 368 -29.50 3.04 9.41
CA ALA A 368 -30.08 1.91 8.68
C ALA A 368 -30.56 0.79 9.62
N GLY A 369 -31.63 0.12 9.22
CA GLY A 369 -32.18 -1.07 9.89
C GLY A 369 -33.22 -1.78 9.01
N GLY A 370 -33.96 -2.73 9.58
CA GLY A 370 -34.90 -3.57 8.83
C GLY A 370 -34.23 -4.49 7.81
N THR A 371 -32.91 -4.67 7.91
CA THR A 371 -32.09 -5.43 6.96
C THR A 371 -32.24 -6.95 7.13
N GLU A 372 -32.83 -7.40 8.24
CA GLU A 372 -33.24 -8.80 8.49
C GLU A 372 -32.12 -9.85 8.25
N LEU A 373 -30.86 -9.43 8.37
CA LEU A 373 -29.69 -10.26 8.18
C LEU A 373 -29.31 -10.90 9.53
N TRP A 374 -29.50 -12.22 9.62
CA TRP A 374 -29.36 -13.01 10.84
C TRP A 374 -28.46 -14.22 10.63
N ALA A 375 -28.06 -14.87 11.73
CA ALA A 375 -27.38 -16.16 11.67
C ALA A 375 -28.26 -17.23 11.03
N THR A 376 -27.68 -18.13 10.24
CA THR A 376 -28.40 -19.26 9.63
C THR A 376 -28.54 -20.48 10.54
N ALA A 377 -27.70 -20.59 11.59
CA ALA A 377 -27.66 -21.71 12.50
C ALA A 377 -27.85 -21.25 13.97
N PRO A 378 -28.59 -22.01 14.81
CA PRO A 378 -28.74 -21.72 16.24
C PRO A 378 -27.41 -21.59 16.98
N ALA A 379 -27.28 -20.58 17.84
CA ALA A 379 -26.09 -20.39 18.65
C ALA A 379 -25.91 -21.49 19.71
N ILE A 380 -24.66 -21.70 20.14
CA ILE A 380 -24.31 -22.68 21.19
C ILE A 380 -23.98 -21.95 22.50
N LEU A 381 -24.86 -22.07 23.49
CA LEU A 381 -24.62 -21.56 24.83
C LEU A 381 -23.76 -22.53 25.65
N ARG A 382 -22.50 -22.15 25.90
CA ARG A 382 -21.60 -22.88 26.81
C ARG A 382 -21.73 -22.35 28.24
N ARG A 383 -22.65 -22.94 29.02
CA ARG A 383 -22.77 -22.66 30.46
C ARG A 383 -21.51 -23.15 31.19
N ARG A 384 -21.02 -22.41 32.18
CA ARG A 384 -20.04 -22.99 33.14
C ARG A 384 -20.75 -24.16 33.85
N PRO A 385 -20.09 -25.31 34.09
CA PRO A 385 -20.64 -26.26 35.03
C PRO A 385 -20.82 -25.53 36.36
N ALA A 386 -22.01 -25.62 36.94
CA ALA A 386 -22.21 -25.09 38.28
C ALA A 386 -21.17 -25.73 39.19
N LEU A 387 -20.31 -24.92 39.82
CA LEU A 387 -19.58 -25.39 40.99
C LEU A 387 -20.66 -25.90 41.94
N LYS A 388 -20.70 -27.23 42.15
CA LYS A 388 -21.48 -27.77 43.26
C LYS A 388 -21.00 -27.02 44.48
N ARG A 389 -21.84 -26.14 45.03
CA ARG A 389 -21.66 -25.70 46.42
C ARG A 389 -21.60 -27.00 47.20
N VAL A 390 -20.43 -27.36 47.69
CA VAL A 390 -20.32 -28.34 48.75
C VAL A 390 -21.09 -27.68 49.89
N ALA A 391 -22.32 -28.13 50.09
CA ALA A 391 -23.07 -27.75 51.28
C ALA A 391 -22.19 -28.16 52.45
N ALA A 392 -21.79 -27.19 53.27
CA ALA A 392 -21.06 -27.45 54.49
C ALA A 392 -22.01 -28.25 55.39
N LEU A 393 -21.88 -29.58 55.34
CA LEU A 393 -22.68 -30.51 56.12
C LEU A 393 -22.08 -30.52 57.52
N ALA A 394 -22.39 -29.45 58.25
CA ALA A 394 -21.95 -29.22 59.62
C ALA A 394 -22.80 -30.06 60.59
N THR A 395 -22.63 -31.38 60.55
CA THR A 395 -23.03 -32.28 61.64
C THR A 395 -22.17 -33.55 61.63
N ALA A 396 -21.84 -34.01 62.84
CA ALA A 396 -21.02 -35.17 63.20
C ALA A 396 -21.41 -36.48 62.48
N THR A 397 -20.60 -37.56 62.43
CA THR A 397 -19.66 -38.11 63.43
C THR A 397 -18.50 -38.89 62.78
N ALA A 398 -17.47 -39.18 63.57
CA ALA A 398 -16.27 -39.90 63.13
C ALA A 398 -16.51 -41.40 62.81
N THR A 399 -15.86 -41.89 61.75
CA THR A 399 -15.09 -43.17 61.77
C THR A 399 -14.16 -43.24 60.56
N ALA A 400 -13.09 -44.02 60.68
CA ALA A 400 -11.98 -44.03 59.72
C ALA A 400 -12.32 -44.70 58.37
N LEU A 401 -11.67 -44.24 57.29
CA LEU A 401 -11.29 -45.06 56.13
C LEU A 401 -10.16 -44.37 55.33
N THR A 402 -9.32 -45.20 54.69
CA THR A 402 -7.99 -44.88 54.15
C THR A 402 -8.00 -43.90 52.96
N PRO A 403 -7.00 -43.01 52.81
CA PRO A 403 -6.91 -42.13 51.63
C PRO A 403 -6.50 -42.91 50.37
N VAL A 404 -7.49 -43.42 49.63
CA VAL A 404 -7.30 -43.84 48.25
C VAL A 404 -7.06 -42.59 47.41
N TYR A 405 -5.81 -42.35 47.00
CA TYR A 405 -5.49 -41.34 45.98
C TYR A 405 -6.20 -41.71 44.67
N PRO A 406 -7.19 -40.93 44.18
CA PRO A 406 -7.70 -41.14 42.85
C PRO A 406 -6.63 -40.68 41.86
N ALA A 407 -6.13 -41.61 41.03
CA ALA A 407 -5.09 -41.32 40.06
C ALA A 407 -5.46 -40.09 39.21
N ARG A 408 -4.54 -39.13 39.09
CA ARG A 408 -4.70 -37.89 38.29
C ARG A 408 -4.77 -38.20 36.78
N ARG A 409 -5.87 -38.77 36.30
CA ARG A 409 -6.24 -38.68 34.88
C ARG A 409 -6.63 -37.23 34.60
N HIS A 410 -5.75 -36.51 33.91
CA HIS A 410 -6.04 -35.19 33.33
C HIS A 410 -7.02 -35.34 32.15
N GLY A 411 -8.26 -35.71 32.46
CA GLY A 411 -9.38 -35.65 31.52
C GLY A 411 -10.05 -34.30 31.64
N TYR A 412 -9.80 -33.40 30.67
CA TYR A 412 -10.57 -32.17 30.53
C TYR A 412 -12.05 -32.51 30.29
N ARG A 413 -12.89 -32.44 31.33
CA ARG A 413 -14.35 -32.49 31.15
C ARG A 413 -14.80 -31.17 30.53
N HIS A 414 -15.03 -31.19 29.22
CA HIS A 414 -15.67 -30.08 28.52
C HIS A 414 -17.03 -29.75 29.17
N ALA A 415 -17.31 -28.45 29.32
CA ALA A 415 -18.58 -27.99 29.84
C ALA A 415 -19.73 -28.37 28.89
N PRO A 416 -20.92 -28.74 29.40
CA PRO A 416 -22.05 -29.07 28.54
C PRO A 416 -22.43 -27.85 27.68
N ALA A 417 -22.46 -28.08 26.38
CA ALA A 417 -22.87 -27.12 25.38
C ALA A 417 -24.35 -27.34 25.07
N THR A 418 -25.17 -26.30 25.19
CA THR A 418 -26.62 -26.36 24.90
C THR A 418 -26.89 -25.52 23.65
N VAL A 419 -27.62 -26.08 22.69
CA VAL A 419 -28.09 -25.33 21.52
C VAL A 419 -29.20 -24.38 21.96
N VAL A 420 -29.20 -23.14 21.47
CA VAL A 420 -30.25 -22.16 21.77
C VAL A 420 -31.43 -22.39 20.84
N ASP A 421 -32.41 -23.16 21.30
CA ASP A 421 -33.74 -23.24 20.69
C ASP A 421 -34.63 -22.05 21.13
N GLU A 422 -35.82 -21.93 20.55
CA GLU A 422 -36.76 -20.82 20.84
C GLU A 422 -37.25 -20.82 22.29
N THR A 423 -37.52 -22.00 22.86
CA THR A 423 -37.89 -22.15 24.28
C THR A 423 -36.79 -21.70 25.23
N LEU A 424 -35.53 -22.01 24.93
CA LEU A 424 -34.39 -21.53 25.71
C LEU A 424 -34.16 -20.04 25.48
N ALA A 425 -34.34 -19.53 24.25
CA ALA A 425 -34.21 -18.11 23.95
C ALA A 425 -35.24 -17.25 24.71
N ALA A 426 -36.50 -17.70 24.75
CA ALA A 426 -37.59 -17.10 25.53
C ALA A 426 -37.24 -17.06 27.04
N GLN A 427 -36.82 -18.20 27.61
CA GLN A 427 -36.33 -18.28 29.00
C GLN A 427 -35.15 -17.34 29.28
N LEU A 428 -34.23 -17.19 28.33
CA LEU A 428 -33.11 -16.24 28.43
C LEU A 428 -33.60 -14.79 28.36
N GLY A 429 -34.68 -14.49 27.62
CA GLY A 429 -35.33 -13.17 27.58
C GLY A 429 -35.81 -12.72 28.96
N ALA A 430 -36.66 -13.54 29.59
CA ALA A 430 -37.16 -13.30 30.95
C ALA A 430 -36.02 -13.24 31.99
N GLN A 431 -34.98 -14.09 31.87
CA GLN A 431 -33.81 -14.06 32.76
C GLN A 431 -32.97 -12.78 32.58
N CYS A 432 -32.73 -12.36 31.33
CA CYS A 432 -31.97 -11.15 31.01
C CYS A 432 -32.66 -9.87 31.47
N ALA A 433 -34.00 -9.84 31.48
CA ALA A 433 -34.77 -8.72 32.03
C ALA A 433 -34.57 -8.57 33.56
N ALA A 434 -34.45 -9.69 34.28
CA ALA A 434 -34.24 -9.69 35.74
C ALA A 434 -32.77 -9.54 36.15
N ARG A 435 -31.81 -10.00 35.32
CA ARG A 435 -30.37 -9.97 35.62
C ARG A 435 -29.54 -9.98 34.33
N PRO A 436 -28.48 -9.15 34.19
CA PRO A 436 -27.66 -9.15 32.99
C PRO A 436 -26.85 -10.45 32.84
N ASP A 437 -27.00 -11.12 31.71
CA ASP A 437 -26.14 -12.23 31.28
C ASP A 437 -25.56 -11.93 29.88
N GLN A 438 -24.33 -11.42 29.87
CA GLN A 438 -23.60 -11.13 28.63
C GLN A 438 -23.35 -12.37 27.75
N ARG A 439 -23.34 -13.59 28.31
CA ARG A 439 -23.17 -14.82 27.52
C ARG A 439 -24.48 -15.23 26.85
N ALA A 440 -25.61 -15.02 27.53
CA ALA A 440 -26.93 -15.17 26.94
C ALA A 440 -27.11 -14.17 25.79
N LEU A 441 -26.86 -12.88 26.05
CA LEU A 441 -26.93 -11.82 25.03
C LEU A 441 -26.01 -12.12 23.84
N ALA A 442 -24.74 -12.48 24.08
CA ALA A 442 -23.80 -12.84 23.02
C ALA A 442 -24.23 -14.10 22.23
N ALA A 443 -24.92 -15.06 22.85
CA ALA A 443 -25.49 -16.20 22.15
C ALA A 443 -26.67 -15.75 21.26
N ILE A 444 -27.61 -14.95 21.80
CA ILE A 444 -28.75 -14.41 21.05
C ILE A 444 -28.32 -13.54 19.88
N CYS A 445 -27.29 -12.69 20.04
CA CYS A 445 -26.74 -11.90 18.94
C CYS A 445 -26.24 -12.75 17.77
N ARG A 446 -25.87 -14.02 18.01
CA ARG A 446 -25.39 -14.98 16.99
C ARG A 446 -26.46 -16.05 16.66
N SER A 447 -27.73 -15.82 17.01
CA SER A 447 -28.83 -16.73 16.72
C SER A 447 -29.65 -16.30 15.49
N PRO A 448 -30.40 -17.24 14.87
CA PRO A 448 -31.35 -16.92 13.81
C PRO A 448 -32.57 -16.13 14.31
N ARG A 449 -33.31 -15.56 13.35
CA ARG A 449 -34.48 -14.69 13.60
C ARG A 449 -35.49 -15.26 14.61
N PRO A 450 -35.95 -16.54 14.54
CA PRO A 450 -36.98 -17.04 15.45
C PRO A 450 -36.53 -17.00 16.91
N GLN A 451 -35.27 -17.34 17.18
CA GLN A 451 -34.70 -17.30 18.53
C GLN A 451 -34.47 -15.87 19.01
N VAL A 452 -34.05 -14.95 18.14
CA VAL A 452 -33.94 -13.51 18.47
C VAL A 452 -35.31 -12.93 18.82
N VAL A 453 -36.34 -13.24 18.03
CA VAL A 453 -37.74 -12.80 18.28
C VAL A 453 -38.30 -13.43 19.56
N ALA A 454 -38.06 -14.73 19.81
CA ALA A 454 -38.48 -15.39 21.05
C ALA A 454 -37.84 -14.76 22.29
N PHE A 455 -36.54 -14.44 22.23
CA PHE A 455 -35.86 -13.69 23.28
C PHE A 455 -36.44 -12.29 23.48
N LEU A 456 -36.61 -11.52 22.39
CA LEU A 456 -37.10 -10.14 22.47
C LEU A 456 -38.55 -10.06 22.96
N ARG A 457 -39.42 -11.01 22.58
CA ARG A 457 -40.81 -11.07 23.04
C ARG A 457 -40.89 -11.26 24.56
N ASP A 458 -40.22 -12.26 25.10
CA ASP A 458 -40.21 -12.52 26.56
C ASP A 458 -39.44 -11.45 27.34
N PHE A 459 -38.37 -10.89 26.76
CA PHE A 459 -37.67 -9.74 27.33
C PHE A 459 -38.58 -8.53 27.42
N CYS A 460 -39.29 -8.17 26.33
CA CYS A 460 -40.23 -7.06 26.33
C CYS A 460 -41.40 -7.30 27.29
N ALA A 461 -41.99 -8.49 27.30
CA ALA A 461 -43.06 -8.84 28.25
C ALA A 461 -42.62 -8.72 29.73
N SER A 462 -41.34 -8.94 30.02
CA SER A 462 -40.78 -8.88 31.38
C SER A 462 -40.21 -7.51 31.77
N ALA A 463 -39.79 -6.71 30.80
CA ALA A 463 -39.07 -5.43 31.00
C ALA A 463 -39.87 -4.17 30.60
N SER A 464 -41.06 -4.33 30.00
CA SER A 464 -41.87 -3.22 29.51
C SER A 464 -42.71 -2.55 30.60
N GLN A 465 -42.86 -1.24 30.46
CA GLN A 465 -43.88 -0.42 31.09
C GLN A 465 -44.50 0.46 30.00
N THR A 466 -45.83 0.41 29.86
CA THR A 466 -46.56 1.20 28.87
C THR A 466 -47.11 2.46 29.51
N ASN A 467 -46.93 3.61 28.85
CA ASN A 467 -47.45 4.89 29.30
C ASN A 467 -48.06 5.67 28.12
N ASN A 468 -48.63 6.85 28.38
CA ASN A 468 -49.29 7.68 27.34
C ASN A 468 -48.34 8.22 26.25
N ALA A 469 -47.02 8.03 26.38
CA ALA A 469 -46.01 8.48 25.43
C ALA A 469 -45.32 7.32 24.66
N GLY A 470 -45.73 6.07 24.89
CA GLY A 470 -45.21 4.88 24.20
C GLY A 470 -44.92 3.71 25.13
N MET A 471 -44.09 2.78 24.66
CA MET A 471 -43.61 1.64 25.45
C MET A 471 -42.17 1.88 25.90
N GLN A 472 -41.90 1.69 27.18
CA GLN A 472 -40.57 1.86 27.77
C GLN A 472 -40.02 0.49 28.23
N LEU A 473 -38.85 0.10 27.76
CA LEU A 473 -38.14 -1.11 28.20
C LEU A 473 -37.00 -0.72 29.16
N THR A 474 -36.96 -1.34 30.34
CA THR A 474 -35.87 -1.13 31.30
C THR A 474 -34.85 -2.26 31.21
N CYS A 475 -33.64 -1.97 30.74
CA CYS A 475 -32.53 -2.94 30.76
C CYS A 475 -31.75 -2.81 32.08
N ALA A 476 -31.03 -3.87 32.44
CA ALA A 476 -30.22 -3.92 33.65
C ALA A 476 -28.90 -3.13 33.54
N ASP A 477 -28.36 -2.96 32.33
CA ASP A 477 -27.20 -2.11 32.06
C ASP A 477 -27.23 -1.48 30.65
N GLN A 478 -26.35 -0.52 30.42
CA GLN A 478 -26.24 0.21 29.15
C GLN A 478 -25.77 -0.68 27.98
N THR A 479 -24.97 -1.71 28.22
CA THR A 479 -24.49 -2.63 27.19
C THR A 479 -25.61 -3.53 26.67
N GLN A 480 -26.47 -4.01 27.57
CA GLN A 480 -27.71 -4.69 27.25
C GLN A 480 -28.66 -3.77 26.47
N ALA A 481 -28.84 -2.51 26.92
CA ALA A 481 -29.67 -1.54 26.21
C ALA A 481 -29.19 -1.28 24.77
N THR A 482 -27.90 -1.03 24.55
CA THR A 482 -27.32 -0.89 23.20
C THR A 482 -27.51 -2.17 22.36
N THR A 483 -27.34 -3.35 22.97
CA THR A 483 -27.50 -4.62 22.26
C THR A 483 -28.95 -4.85 21.83
N VAL A 484 -29.91 -4.63 22.72
CA VAL A 484 -31.35 -4.75 22.43
C VAL A 484 -31.78 -3.69 21.42
N GLN A 485 -31.26 -2.46 21.52
CA GLN A 485 -31.49 -1.39 20.53
C GLN A 485 -31.09 -1.81 19.11
N LEU A 486 -29.92 -2.42 18.93
CA LEU A 486 -29.44 -2.87 17.61
C LEU A 486 -30.19 -4.12 17.09
N LEU A 487 -30.63 -5.01 17.98
CA LEU A 487 -31.49 -6.14 17.60
C LEU A 487 -32.85 -5.65 17.10
N LEU A 488 -33.45 -4.67 17.78
CA LEU A 488 -34.68 -4.00 17.33
C LEU A 488 -34.45 -3.23 16.02
N LEU A 489 -33.32 -2.55 15.88
CA LEU A 489 -32.95 -1.83 14.65
C LEU A 489 -32.86 -2.77 13.44
N ASN A 490 -32.24 -3.95 13.57
CA ASN A 490 -32.17 -4.95 12.50
C ASN A 490 -33.54 -5.57 12.15
N LEU A 491 -34.48 -5.59 13.11
CA LEU A 491 -35.91 -5.94 12.89
C LEU A 491 -36.75 -4.77 12.31
N GLY A 492 -36.15 -3.61 12.04
CA GLY A 492 -36.87 -2.46 11.47
C GLY A 492 -37.53 -1.54 12.51
N VAL A 493 -37.22 -1.71 13.80
CA VAL A 493 -37.82 -0.94 14.90
C VAL A 493 -36.79 0.01 15.51
N MET A 494 -36.94 1.32 15.24
CA MET A 494 -36.09 2.35 15.82
C MET A 494 -36.53 2.65 17.27
N ALA A 495 -35.66 2.37 18.23
CA ALA A 495 -35.85 2.71 19.65
C ALA A 495 -34.86 3.81 20.08
N ARG A 496 -35.32 4.77 20.90
CA ARG A 496 -34.47 5.80 21.51
C ARG A 496 -33.92 5.29 22.85
N ARG A 497 -32.61 5.40 23.06
CA ARG A 497 -31.93 4.93 24.28
C ARG A 497 -31.49 6.08 25.18
N GLU A 498 -31.87 6.02 26.45
CA GLU A 498 -31.42 6.92 27.50
C GLU A 498 -30.80 6.10 28.64
N GLY A 499 -29.46 6.06 28.70
CA GLY A 499 -28.73 5.18 29.60
C GLY A 499 -29.03 3.70 29.35
N ALA A 500 -29.70 3.06 30.31
CA ALA A 500 -30.17 1.67 30.25
C ALA A 500 -31.66 1.52 29.89
N ILE A 501 -32.34 2.62 29.56
CA ILE A 501 -33.78 2.63 29.21
C ILE A 501 -33.91 2.77 27.69
N LEU A 502 -34.84 2.01 27.08
CA LEU A 502 -35.25 2.15 25.69
C LEU A 502 -36.69 2.64 25.61
N HIS A 503 -36.94 3.64 24.77
CA HIS A 503 -38.25 4.19 24.48
C HIS A 503 -38.65 3.83 23.04
N LEU A 504 -39.80 3.21 22.89
CA LEU A 504 -40.42 2.89 21.61
C LEU A 504 -41.69 3.73 21.44
N ALA A 505 -41.75 4.49 20.35
CA ALA A 505 -42.88 5.38 20.05
C ALA A 505 -44.15 4.61 19.65
N ASP A 506 -44.01 3.43 19.04
CA ASP A 506 -45.12 2.58 18.61
C ASP A 506 -44.92 1.13 19.05
N ALA A 507 -45.87 0.61 19.84
CA ALA A 507 -45.90 -0.78 20.28
C ALA A 507 -46.49 -1.72 19.21
N ALA A 508 -47.32 -1.21 18.29
CA ALA A 508 -47.89 -2.00 17.20
C ALA A 508 -46.82 -2.35 16.15
N ALA A 509 -45.91 -1.43 15.84
CA ALA A 509 -44.73 -1.70 15.01
C ALA A 509 -43.87 -2.85 15.56
N LEU A 510 -43.76 -3.01 16.89
CA LEU A 510 -43.00 -4.09 17.51
C LEU A 510 -43.66 -5.46 17.31
N GLU A 511 -44.96 -5.57 17.55
CA GLU A 511 -45.70 -6.82 17.29
C GLU A 511 -45.68 -7.20 15.81
N HIS A 512 -45.81 -6.20 14.92
CA HIS A 512 -45.66 -6.43 13.49
C HIS A 512 -44.26 -6.97 13.14
N ALA A 513 -43.19 -6.33 13.64
CA ALA A 513 -41.81 -6.76 13.43
C ALA A 513 -41.52 -8.16 14.00
N PHE A 514 -42.18 -8.59 15.08
CA PHE A 514 -42.06 -9.97 15.56
C PHE A 514 -42.68 -10.98 14.59
N THR A 515 -43.81 -10.65 13.95
CA THR A 515 -44.53 -11.57 13.05
C THR A 515 -44.08 -11.54 11.60
N THR A 516 -43.63 -10.39 11.09
CA THR A 516 -43.36 -10.14 9.67
C THR A 516 -41.95 -9.59 9.52
N PRO A 517 -41.12 -10.13 8.59
CA PRO A 517 -39.83 -9.54 8.28
C PRO A 517 -39.98 -8.12 7.75
N ALA A 518 -39.22 -7.18 8.31
CA ALA A 518 -39.21 -5.81 7.83
C ALA A 518 -38.53 -5.68 6.46
N ALA A 519 -38.90 -4.64 5.71
CA ALA A 519 -38.10 -4.18 4.58
C ALA A 519 -36.96 -3.28 5.09
N PRO A 520 -35.82 -3.21 4.38
CA PRO A 520 -34.74 -2.30 4.71
C PRO A 520 -35.25 -0.86 4.80
N THR A 521 -35.01 -0.24 5.95
CA THR A 521 -35.58 1.05 6.34
C THR A 521 -34.44 1.96 6.79
N ALA A 522 -34.51 3.22 6.39
CA ALA A 522 -33.56 4.24 6.80
C ALA A 522 -34.26 5.39 7.54
N TRP A 523 -33.62 5.88 8.60
CA TRP A 523 -34.07 7.03 9.38
C TRP A 523 -33.02 8.14 9.35
N ALA A 524 -33.48 9.37 9.56
CA ALA A 524 -32.62 10.49 9.93
C ALA A 524 -32.55 10.55 11.47
N ASP A 525 -31.35 10.72 12.01
CA ASP A 525 -31.14 10.99 13.45
C ASP A 525 -30.12 12.11 13.61
N GLU A 526 -30.20 12.87 14.70
CA GLU A 526 -29.37 14.06 14.90
C GLU A 526 -28.16 13.74 15.77
N VAL A 527 -26.96 14.18 15.37
CA VAL A 527 -25.77 14.16 16.25
C VAL A 527 -25.98 15.14 17.39
N VAL A 528 -25.90 14.71 18.65
CA VAL A 528 -26.12 15.55 19.84
C VAL A 528 -24.87 15.77 20.67
N ALA A 529 -23.89 14.87 20.59
CA ALA A 529 -22.60 15.04 21.25
C ALA A 529 -21.48 14.36 20.44
N ILE A 530 -20.28 14.91 20.57
CA ILE A 530 -19.07 14.40 19.92
C ILE A 530 -17.96 14.39 20.98
N GLU A 531 -17.36 13.22 21.19
CA GLU A 531 -16.24 13.00 22.09
C GLU A 531 -14.99 12.65 21.29
N HIS A 532 -13.80 12.90 21.85
CA HIS A 532 -12.52 12.54 21.23
C HIS A 532 -11.73 11.64 22.18
N GLY A 533 -11.13 10.59 21.61
CA GLY A 533 -10.45 9.55 22.37
C GLY A 533 -9.33 8.88 21.60
N VAL A 534 -8.85 7.77 22.15
CA VAL A 534 -7.84 6.91 21.53
C VAL A 534 -8.25 5.47 21.78
N ALA A 535 -8.40 4.67 20.73
CA ALA A 535 -8.83 3.28 20.82
C ALA A 535 -8.16 2.40 19.75
N ASP A 536 -8.34 1.08 19.85
CA ASP A 536 -7.98 0.19 18.74
C ASP A 536 -9.01 0.32 17.63
N VAL A 537 -8.54 0.48 16.39
CA VAL A 537 -9.39 0.80 15.24
C VAL A 537 -9.27 -0.28 14.16
N TYR A 538 -10.34 -0.61 13.44
CA TYR A 538 -10.52 -1.86 12.70
C TYR A 538 -11.40 -1.60 11.47
N ASP A 539 -11.10 -2.19 10.32
CA ASP A 539 -11.86 -1.98 9.09
C ASP A 539 -12.08 -3.30 8.33
N ILE A 540 -13.09 -3.32 7.46
CA ILE A 540 -13.43 -4.43 6.57
C ILE A 540 -13.75 -3.95 5.16
N SER A 541 -13.33 -4.74 4.17
CA SER A 541 -13.75 -4.55 2.78
C SER A 541 -14.85 -5.54 2.44
N VAL A 542 -15.94 -5.05 1.85
CA VAL A 542 -17.18 -5.78 1.55
C VAL A 542 -17.51 -5.62 0.08
N THR A 543 -18.03 -6.64 -0.60
CA THR A 543 -18.35 -6.63 -2.04
C THR A 543 -19.44 -5.61 -2.45
N GLU A 544 -19.59 -5.40 -3.77
CA GLU A 544 -20.66 -4.71 -4.52
C GLU A 544 -20.93 -3.25 -4.17
N THR A 545 -21.13 -2.92 -2.89
CA THR A 545 -21.54 -1.59 -2.44
C THR A 545 -20.54 -0.87 -1.55
N HIS A 546 -19.61 -1.61 -0.93
CA HIS A 546 -18.42 -1.09 -0.23
C HIS A 546 -18.75 -0.07 0.86
N ARG A 547 -19.94 -0.30 1.41
CA ARG A 547 -20.55 0.34 2.56
C ARG A 547 -20.97 -0.78 3.48
N TYR A 548 -20.85 -0.56 4.78
CA TYR A 548 -21.37 -1.49 5.76
C TYR A 548 -22.05 -0.75 6.89
N ALA A 549 -23.09 -1.36 7.45
CA ALA A 549 -23.85 -0.88 8.59
C ALA A 549 -23.14 -1.30 9.90
N ALA A 550 -22.51 -0.33 10.56
CA ALA A 550 -21.84 -0.50 11.85
C ALA A 550 -22.50 0.42 12.89
N GLN A 551 -22.95 -0.14 14.03
CA GLN A 551 -23.73 0.58 15.06
C GLN A 551 -24.98 1.31 14.52
N GLY A 552 -25.50 0.91 13.35
CA GLY A 552 -26.60 1.57 12.64
C GLY A 552 -26.18 2.60 11.58
N PHE A 553 -24.90 2.98 11.49
CA PHE A 553 -24.37 3.98 10.55
C PHE A 553 -23.72 3.33 9.31
N ILE A 554 -23.67 4.05 8.18
CA ILE A 554 -23.14 3.58 6.88
C ILE A 554 -21.76 4.25 6.60
N ASN A 555 -20.77 3.53 6.03
CA ASN A 555 -19.30 3.80 6.10
C ASN A 555 -18.54 3.70 4.72
N HIS A 556 -17.34 4.32 4.47
CA HIS A 556 -16.65 4.39 3.13
C HIS A 556 -15.08 4.68 3.09
N ASN A 557 -14.33 4.42 1.98
CA ASN A 557 -12.84 4.56 1.78
C ASN A 557 -12.28 5.48 0.59
N SER A 558 -10.97 5.75 0.53
CA SER A 558 -10.15 6.77 -0.24
C SER A 558 -10.42 8.29 -0.21
N TYR A 559 -9.59 9.09 -0.91
CA TYR A 559 -9.62 10.56 -0.97
C TYR A 559 -9.30 11.22 -2.32
N TRP A 560 -8.43 10.81 -3.27
CA TRP A 560 -8.26 11.61 -4.53
C TRP A 560 -9.33 11.34 -5.60
N HIS A 561 -9.24 10.21 -6.32
CA HIS A 561 -10.36 9.75 -7.16
C HIS A 561 -11.64 9.67 -6.32
N SER A 562 -11.55 9.37 -5.02
CA SER A 562 -12.70 9.38 -4.11
C SER A 562 -13.22 10.79 -3.84
N THR A 563 -12.42 11.84 -3.67
CA THR A 563 -12.98 13.21 -3.52
C THR A 563 -13.67 13.66 -4.80
N ILE A 564 -13.08 13.40 -5.97
CA ILE A 564 -13.71 13.74 -7.26
C ILE A 564 -15.01 12.92 -7.44
N MET A 565 -14.95 11.60 -7.32
CA MET A 565 -16.10 10.69 -7.45
C MET A 565 -17.17 10.94 -6.39
N THR A 566 -16.85 10.83 -5.10
CA THR A 566 -17.84 10.89 -4.01
C THR A 566 -18.41 12.28 -3.73
N GLN A 567 -17.76 13.37 -4.16
CA GLN A 567 -18.29 14.72 -3.92
C GLN A 567 -19.03 15.29 -5.14
N ARG A 568 -18.55 15.07 -6.37
CA ARG A 568 -19.09 15.80 -7.55
C ARG A 568 -19.22 15.03 -8.88
N VAL A 569 -18.81 13.77 -9.01
CA VAL A 569 -18.83 13.05 -10.32
C VAL A 569 -19.69 11.78 -10.31
N ALA A 570 -19.63 10.98 -9.25
CA ALA A 570 -20.43 9.76 -9.16
C ALA A 570 -21.83 10.11 -8.65
N SER A 571 -22.86 9.77 -9.42
CA SER A 571 -24.24 9.86 -8.95
C SER A 571 -24.50 8.84 -7.82
N ALA A 572 -25.60 9.00 -7.08
CA ALA A 572 -25.91 8.17 -5.91
C ALA A 572 -25.93 6.65 -6.20
N ALA A 573 -26.33 6.26 -7.42
CA ALA A 573 -26.31 4.88 -7.91
C ALA A 573 -24.88 4.37 -8.21
N GLU A 574 -23.97 5.26 -8.61
CA GLU A 574 -22.61 4.94 -9.06
C GLU A 574 -21.60 4.88 -7.91
N ILE A 575 -21.82 5.63 -6.81
CA ILE A 575 -20.92 5.58 -5.63
C ILE A 575 -20.82 4.14 -5.05
N VAL A 576 -21.82 3.30 -5.33
CA VAL A 576 -21.87 1.86 -5.00
C VAL A 576 -20.74 1.12 -5.73
N SER A 577 -20.81 1.01 -7.06
CA SER A 577 -19.79 0.34 -7.88
C SER A 577 -18.42 1.01 -7.80
N PHE A 578 -18.34 2.33 -7.55
CA PHE A 578 -17.06 3.04 -7.40
C PHE A 578 -16.28 2.55 -6.18
N ALA A 579 -16.98 2.40 -5.05
CA ALA A 579 -16.34 2.02 -3.81
C ALA A 579 -15.84 0.56 -3.85
N ASP A 580 -16.53 -0.32 -4.60
CA ASP A 580 -16.06 -1.39 -5.52
C ASP A 580 -14.59 -1.89 -5.49
N LEU A 581 -14.13 -2.18 -6.71
CA LEU A 581 -13.07 -1.44 -7.39
C LEU A 581 -12.07 -0.77 -6.45
N HIS A 582 -12.46 0.35 -5.83
CA HIS A 582 -11.55 1.14 -5.03
C HIS A 582 -10.93 0.36 -3.85
N SER A 583 -11.73 -0.30 -3.00
CA SER A 583 -11.13 -0.99 -1.84
C SER A 583 -10.36 -2.26 -2.22
N GLY A 584 -10.59 -2.81 -3.42
CA GLY A 584 -9.77 -3.88 -3.98
C GLY A 584 -8.33 -3.45 -4.25
N VAL A 585 -8.10 -2.18 -4.62
CA VAL A 585 -6.77 -1.62 -4.93
C VAL A 585 -5.94 -1.33 -3.67
N VAL A 586 -6.56 -0.86 -2.58
CA VAL A 586 -5.86 -0.49 -1.32
C VAL A 586 -5.65 -1.65 -0.32
N ALA A 587 -6.15 -2.85 -0.62
CA ALA A 587 -6.02 -4.04 0.24
C ALA A 587 -4.54 -4.46 0.47
N THR A 588 -4.20 -5.01 1.64
CA THR A 588 -2.79 -5.33 1.98
C THR A 588 -2.60 -6.80 2.41
N GLY A 589 -1.87 -7.56 1.59
CA GLY A 589 -1.52 -8.96 1.89
C GLY A 589 -0.45 -9.10 2.97
N GLY A 590 -0.55 -10.14 3.81
CA GLY A 590 0.39 -10.40 4.90
C GLY A 590 1.85 -10.53 4.43
N GLY A 591 2.75 -9.75 5.03
CA GLY A 591 4.19 -9.76 4.74
C GLY A 591 4.64 -8.85 3.59
N ARG A 592 3.71 -8.21 2.87
CA ARG A 592 4.01 -7.20 1.84
C ARG A 592 3.45 -5.84 2.25
N LEU A 593 4.21 -4.77 2.00
CA LEU A 593 3.68 -3.41 2.07
C LEU A 593 2.86 -3.14 0.82
N ASN A 594 1.68 -2.54 0.95
CA ASN A 594 0.96 -1.96 -0.18
C ASN A 594 1.38 -0.48 -0.35
N PRO A 595 2.02 -0.08 -1.47
CA PRO A 595 2.31 1.32 -1.78
C PRO A 595 1.07 2.24 -1.68
N TYR A 596 -0.06 1.78 -2.22
CA TYR A 596 -1.38 2.43 -2.20
C TYR A 596 -1.92 2.63 -0.76
N LYS A 597 -1.39 1.91 0.24
CA LYS A 597 -1.76 2.10 1.66
C LYS A 597 -0.70 2.85 2.48
N LEU A 598 0.56 2.88 2.04
CA LEU A 598 1.62 3.57 2.77
C LEU A 598 1.69 5.06 2.40
N GLY A 599 1.72 5.39 1.11
CA GLY A 599 1.82 6.79 0.69
C GLY A 599 0.58 7.60 1.05
N LEU A 600 -0.53 6.89 1.15
CA LEU A 600 -1.74 7.28 1.83
C LEU A 600 -1.50 7.94 3.17
N GLU A 601 -1.18 7.12 4.17
CA GLU A 601 -1.38 7.53 5.55
C GLU A 601 -0.35 8.64 5.83
N LEU A 602 0.80 8.60 5.14
CA LEU A 602 1.77 9.69 5.05
C LEU A 602 1.20 10.99 4.46
N LEU A 603 0.53 10.98 3.30
CA LEU A 603 -0.06 12.20 2.73
C LEU A 603 -1.15 12.80 3.64
N ARG A 604 -1.95 11.96 4.31
CA ARG A 604 -2.96 12.40 5.29
C ARG A 604 -2.32 12.95 6.57
N ASP A 605 -1.31 12.29 7.08
CA ASP A 605 -0.53 12.73 8.25
C ASP A 605 0.17 14.08 7.99
N ILE A 606 0.74 14.27 6.80
CA ILE A 606 1.32 15.55 6.38
C ILE A 606 0.27 16.65 6.35
N GLU A 607 -0.93 16.38 5.81
CA GLU A 607 -2.03 17.36 5.83
C GLU A 607 -2.39 17.75 7.27
N ASP A 608 -2.57 16.77 8.15
CA ASP A 608 -2.95 16.99 9.56
C ASP A 608 -1.87 17.74 10.34
N ARG A 609 -0.60 17.33 10.22
CA ARG A 609 0.53 17.97 10.88
C ARG A 609 0.70 19.43 10.45
N TRP A 610 0.60 19.73 9.15
CA TRP A 610 0.74 21.10 8.66
C TRP A 610 -0.51 21.96 8.91
N ASN A 611 -1.71 21.37 8.99
CA ASN A 611 -2.90 22.07 9.46
C ASN A 611 -2.81 22.45 10.95
N LYS A 612 -2.35 21.52 11.79
CA LYS A 612 -2.24 21.71 13.26
C LYS A 612 -0.94 22.37 13.72
N GLY A 613 0.00 22.65 12.82
CA GLY A 613 1.30 23.25 13.14
C GLY A 613 2.23 22.33 13.94
N LYS A 614 2.10 21.01 13.79
CA LYS A 614 2.94 19.97 14.43
C LYS A 614 4.25 19.74 13.67
N PHE A 615 5.03 20.81 13.51
CA PHE A 615 6.32 20.78 12.80
C PHE A 615 7.28 21.84 13.37
N GLY A 616 8.57 21.58 13.23
CA GLY A 616 9.64 22.50 13.63
C GLY A 616 10.02 22.45 15.10
N LYS A 617 11.05 23.21 15.44
CA LYS A 617 11.82 23.11 16.70
C LYS A 617 10.97 23.10 17.97
N GLU A 618 9.98 23.99 18.05
CA GLU A 618 9.09 24.11 19.23
C GLU A 618 8.23 22.85 19.46
N TYR A 619 7.85 22.15 18.38
CA TYR A 619 7.14 20.88 18.47
C TYR A 619 8.10 19.73 18.78
N GLU A 620 9.25 19.67 18.12
CA GLU A 620 10.23 18.59 18.29
C GLU A 620 10.82 18.53 19.71
N GLU A 621 11.28 19.67 20.24
CA GLU A 621 11.88 19.81 21.57
C GLU A 621 10.87 19.76 22.73
N CYS A 622 9.57 19.60 22.45
CA CYS A 622 8.55 19.46 23.49
C CYS A 622 8.56 18.05 24.10
N ASP A 623 9.21 17.88 25.26
CA ASP A 623 9.23 16.61 26.00
C ASP A 623 7.87 16.24 26.64
N ASP A 624 6.93 17.19 26.78
CA ASP A 624 5.59 16.91 27.31
C ASP A 624 4.69 16.24 26.25
N ILE A 625 4.53 14.92 26.39
CA ILE A 625 3.67 14.06 25.56
C ILE A 625 2.20 14.54 25.56
N ARG A 626 1.70 15.15 26.64
CA ARG A 626 0.32 15.68 26.67
C ARG A 626 0.20 16.91 25.78
N LEU A 627 1.19 17.80 25.87
CA LEU A 627 1.22 19.05 25.12
C LEU A 627 1.45 18.81 23.61
N LYS A 628 2.29 17.83 23.24
CA LYS A 628 2.40 17.31 21.85
C LYS A 628 1.07 16.75 21.32
N ARG A 629 0.27 16.06 22.15
CA ARG A 629 -1.01 15.45 21.74
C ARG A 629 -2.10 16.48 21.51
N SER A 630 -2.23 17.49 22.37
CA SER A 630 -3.20 18.58 22.23
C SER A 630 -2.69 19.75 21.36
N TRP A 631 -1.62 19.53 20.58
CA TRP A 631 -1.01 20.57 19.75
C TRP A 631 -1.88 20.86 18.52
N ASP A 632 -2.56 22.00 18.53
CA ASP A 632 -3.26 22.56 17.38
C ASP A 632 -3.07 24.09 17.34
N ARG A 633 -2.41 24.56 16.28
CA ARG A 633 -2.18 25.98 15.97
C ARG A 633 -3.10 26.51 14.86
N GLN A 634 -3.98 25.67 14.30
CA GLN A 634 -4.96 26.02 13.27
C GLN A 634 -4.38 26.80 12.07
N LEU A 635 -3.18 26.40 11.62
CA LEU A 635 -2.45 27.09 10.55
C LEU A 635 -3.05 26.86 9.15
N GLY A 636 -3.75 25.73 8.95
CA GLY A 636 -4.42 25.42 7.67
C GLY A 636 -3.47 25.17 6.48
N LEU A 637 -2.17 24.95 6.72
CA LEU A 637 -1.14 24.84 5.68
C LEU A 637 -1.04 23.45 5.03
N GLY A 638 -1.86 22.48 5.44
CA GLY A 638 -1.77 21.07 5.02
C GLY A 638 -1.84 20.87 3.51
N ARG A 639 -2.80 21.51 2.83
CA ARG A 639 -2.92 21.43 1.36
C ARG A 639 -1.70 21.99 0.65
N GLN A 640 -1.18 23.13 1.11
CA GLN A 640 0.03 23.72 0.54
C GLN A 640 1.22 22.76 0.68
N LYS A 641 1.35 22.09 1.84
CA LYS A 641 2.42 21.11 2.04
C LYS A 641 2.24 19.87 1.17
N ILE A 642 1.04 19.31 0.99
CA ILE A 642 0.84 18.19 0.05
C ILE A 642 1.30 18.57 -1.37
N PHE A 643 0.93 19.76 -1.86
CA PHE A 643 1.35 20.22 -3.20
C PHE A 643 2.86 20.46 -3.32
N GLU A 644 3.52 20.87 -2.24
CA GLU A 644 4.98 20.96 -2.13
C GLU A 644 5.63 19.56 -2.14
N VAL A 645 5.09 18.63 -1.37
CA VAL A 645 5.58 17.25 -1.26
C VAL A 645 5.49 16.52 -2.60
N ARG A 646 4.33 16.62 -3.25
CA ARG A 646 4.09 16.18 -4.64
C ARG A 646 5.16 16.71 -5.61
N ARG A 647 5.61 17.96 -5.44
CA ARG A 647 6.52 18.63 -6.37
C ARG A 647 7.98 18.19 -6.19
N LEU A 648 8.45 18.02 -4.95
CA LEU A 648 9.88 17.94 -4.64
C LEU A 648 10.38 16.52 -4.31
N TYR A 649 9.52 15.67 -3.74
CA TYR A 649 9.95 14.42 -3.13
C TYR A 649 9.82 13.21 -4.09
N ASN A 650 10.63 12.19 -3.83
CA ASN A 650 10.49 10.82 -4.32
C ASN A 650 10.22 9.89 -3.13
N ASP A 651 9.92 8.61 -3.34
CA ASP A 651 9.55 7.69 -2.24
C ASP A 651 10.61 7.60 -1.13
N VAL A 652 11.90 7.63 -1.50
CA VAL A 652 13.01 7.57 -0.55
C VAL A 652 13.02 8.82 0.34
N THR A 653 13.01 10.02 -0.25
CA THR A 653 13.01 11.29 0.50
C THR A 653 11.68 11.55 1.21
N PHE A 654 10.57 11.09 0.66
CA PHE A 654 9.24 11.18 1.23
C PHE A 654 9.14 10.33 2.51
N ILE A 655 9.63 9.09 2.47
CA ILE A 655 9.71 8.25 3.65
C ILE A 655 10.83 8.72 4.60
N ASP A 656 11.94 9.27 4.11
CA ASP A 656 12.99 9.77 5.00
C ASP A 656 12.51 10.99 5.82
N GLU A 657 11.90 11.97 5.16
CA GLU A 657 11.43 13.20 5.81
C GLU A 657 10.15 13.00 6.64
N PHE A 658 9.17 12.24 6.13
CA PHE A 658 7.83 12.22 6.71
C PHE A 658 7.48 10.94 7.49
N LEU A 659 8.25 9.86 7.39
CA LEU A 659 8.06 8.67 8.24
C LEU A 659 8.64 8.94 9.64
N THR A 660 7.78 9.31 10.58
CA THR A 660 8.17 9.58 11.98
C THR A 660 8.13 8.32 12.86
N PRO A 661 8.81 8.31 14.03
CA PRO A 661 8.67 7.25 15.03
C PRO A 661 7.21 7.01 15.44
N GLU A 662 6.46 8.10 15.62
CA GLU A 662 5.04 8.09 15.95
C GLU A 662 4.24 7.38 14.84
N PHE A 663 4.45 7.76 13.58
CA PHE A 663 3.77 7.17 12.43
C PHE A 663 4.05 5.66 12.29
N VAL A 664 5.31 5.24 12.47
CA VAL A 664 5.69 3.80 12.43
C VAL A 664 5.00 3.00 13.52
N MET A 665 4.87 3.57 14.72
CA MET A 665 4.17 2.94 15.84
C MET A 665 2.65 2.90 15.62
N GLU A 666 2.05 3.99 15.15
CA GLU A 666 0.61 4.13 14.87
C GLU A 666 0.14 3.19 13.74
N GLN A 667 0.91 3.11 12.65
CA GLN A 667 0.62 2.25 11.49
C GLN A 667 1.11 0.80 11.65
N LYS A 668 1.65 0.44 12.83
CA LYS A 668 2.16 -0.91 13.15
C LYS A 668 3.17 -1.46 12.13
N LEU A 669 4.07 -0.61 11.65
CA LEU A 669 5.08 -1.04 10.68
C LEU A 669 6.15 -1.86 11.42
N PHE A 670 6.15 -3.18 11.20
CA PHE A 670 7.09 -4.12 11.79
C PHE A 670 8.00 -4.74 10.73
N THR A 671 9.26 -4.99 11.09
CA THR A 671 10.18 -5.70 10.20
C THR A 671 10.12 -7.20 10.46
N PHE A 672 10.03 -7.99 9.40
CA PHE A 672 10.08 -9.45 9.48
C PHE A 672 11.47 -9.96 9.08
N ARG A 673 11.97 -10.98 9.77
CA ARG A 673 13.15 -11.76 9.38
C ARG A 673 12.66 -13.16 9.09
N TYR A 674 13.00 -13.68 7.92
CA TYR A 674 12.79 -15.09 7.61
C TYR A 674 13.76 -15.92 8.43
N ASN A 675 13.25 -16.75 9.33
CA ASN A 675 14.05 -17.63 10.16
C ASN A 675 14.23 -18.97 9.43
N ARG A 676 15.47 -19.28 9.02
CA ARG A 676 15.81 -20.50 8.27
C ARG A 676 15.60 -21.78 9.08
N ASP A 677 15.55 -21.70 10.40
CA ASP A 677 15.40 -22.87 11.28
C ASP A 677 13.92 -23.22 11.53
N THR A 678 13.01 -22.25 11.41
CA THR A 678 11.56 -22.44 11.62
C THR A 678 10.73 -22.35 10.33
N ASP A 679 11.34 -22.01 9.20
CA ASP A 679 10.69 -21.74 7.89
C ASP A 679 9.54 -20.72 7.98
N LEU A 680 9.63 -19.80 8.95
CA LEU A 680 8.61 -18.80 9.25
C LEU A 680 9.18 -17.39 9.27
N TYR A 681 8.32 -16.44 8.92
CA TYR A 681 8.61 -15.00 9.05
C TYR A 681 8.33 -14.56 10.48
N GLU A 682 9.40 -14.36 11.25
CA GLU A 682 9.35 -13.87 12.62
C GLU A 682 9.49 -12.35 12.66
N ILE A 683 8.91 -11.69 13.67
CA ILE A 683 9.07 -10.24 13.86
C ILE A 683 10.50 -9.98 14.34
N ALA A 684 11.31 -9.34 13.50
CA ALA A 684 12.72 -9.13 13.73
C ALA A 684 13.00 -8.01 14.73
N SER A 685 12.33 -6.86 14.55
CA SER A 685 12.49 -5.69 15.37
C SER A 685 11.30 -4.74 15.22
N ARG A 686 11.03 -4.00 16.31
CA ARG A 686 10.04 -2.91 16.40
C ARG A 686 10.71 -1.54 16.53
N GLU A 687 12.04 -1.48 16.50
CA GLU A 687 12.75 -0.21 16.62
C GLU A 687 12.56 0.63 15.35
N PHE A 688 12.13 1.88 15.53
CA PHE A 688 11.88 2.82 14.43
C PHE A 688 13.06 2.89 13.46
N LYS A 689 14.28 2.94 13.98
CA LYS A 689 15.50 3.03 13.17
C LYS A 689 15.64 1.85 12.23
N GLU A 690 15.51 0.61 12.72
CA GLU A 690 15.53 -0.60 11.87
C GLU A 690 14.36 -0.68 10.88
N VAL A 691 13.17 -0.20 11.27
CA VAL A 691 11.99 -0.18 10.39
C VAL A 691 12.21 0.80 9.24
N LYS A 692 12.62 2.02 9.56
CA LYS A 692 12.94 3.07 8.60
C LYS A 692 14.11 2.66 7.70
N GLU A 693 15.20 2.13 8.26
CA GLU A 693 16.35 1.66 7.50
C GLU A 693 15.97 0.52 6.53
N LYS A 694 15.17 -0.47 6.94
CA LYS A 694 14.74 -1.56 6.02
C LYS A 694 13.70 -1.10 4.98
N LEU A 695 12.88 -0.10 5.28
CA LEU A 695 11.97 0.53 4.31
C LEU A 695 12.76 1.34 3.29
N LEU A 696 13.61 2.25 3.75
CA LEU A 696 14.49 3.04 2.90
C LEU A 696 15.40 2.13 2.08
N PHE A 697 16.01 1.10 2.65
CA PHE A 697 16.85 0.16 1.90
C PHE A 697 16.10 -0.53 0.74
N ARG A 698 14.84 -0.92 0.92
CA ARG A 698 14.02 -1.50 -0.16
C ARG A 698 13.68 -0.51 -1.28
N LEU A 699 13.75 0.79 -1.01
CA LEU A 699 13.39 1.86 -1.94
C LEU A 699 14.63 2.52 -2.57
N THR A 700 15.73 2.59 -1.82
CA THR A 700 17.05 2.98 -2.30
C THR A 700 17.46 2.02 -3.40
N ASN A 701 17.62 2.56 -4.62
CA ASN A 701 17.94 1.78 -5.81
C ASN A 701 16.97 0.59 -6.05
N PHE A 702 15.71 0.66 -5.59
CA PHE A 702 14.73 -0.44 -5.67
C PHE A 702 15.15 -1.75 -4.98
N GLY A 703 16.07 -1.69 -4.00
CA GLY A 703 16.68 -2.88 -3.41
C GLY A 703 17.59 -3.65 -4.37
N GLN A 704 17.97 -3.04 -5.51
CA GLN A 704 18.98 -3.55 -6.42
C GLN A 704 20.38 -3.16 -5.94
N PRO A 705 21.40 -3.99 -6.15
CA PRO A 705 22.76 -3.71 -5.70
C PRO A 705 23.37 -2.51 -6.46
N VAL A 706 24.14 -1.68 -5.75
CA VAL A 706 24.86 -0.56 -6.36
C VAL A 706 26.21 -1.06 -6.89
N ILE A 707 26.30 -1.23 -8.21
CA ILE A 707 27.54 -1.58 -8.92
C ILE A 707 28.19 -0.31 -9.48
N LEU A 708 29.51 -0.22 -9.35
CA LEU A 708 30.33 0.89 -9.83
C LEU A 708 31.45 0.35 -10.73
N VAL A 709 31.68 0.97 -11.89
CA VAL A 709 32.91 0.76 -12.67
C VAL A 709 34.02 1.57 -12.02
N GLU A 710 35.10 0.91 -11.57
CA GLU A 710 36.25 1.61 -11.00
C GLU A 710 37.45 1.70 -11.93
N ASP A 711 37.65 0.70 -12.79
CA ASP A 711 38.80 0.60 -13.68
C ASP A 711 38.44 -0.21 -14.93
N GLY A 712 38.50 0.40 -16.11
CA GLY A 712 38.37 -0.27 -17.41
C GLY A 712 39.69 -0.84 -17.93
N ASN A 713 40.79 -0.69 -17.19
CA ASN A 713 42.10 -1.17 -17.55
C ASN A 713 42.78 -1.89 -16.38
N TYR A 714 42.01 -2.73 -15.69
CA TYR A 714 42.51 -3.46 -14.53
C TYR A 714 43.73 -4.32 -14.90
N GLY A 715 44.73 -4.31 -14.01
CA GLY A 715 46.02 -4.95 -14.23
C GLY A 715 46.85 -4.38 -15.41
N ASN A 716 46.44 -3.26 -16.03
CA ASN A 716 46.93 -2.78 -17.32
C ASN A 716 46.75 -3.81 -18.46
N ARG A 717 45.66 -4.59 -18.41
CA ARG A 717 45.30 -5.62 -19.39
C ARG A 717 44.00 -5.31 -20.15
N GLY A 718 43.41 -4.14 -19.92
CA GLY A 718 42.09 -3.78 -20.47
C GLY A 718 40.94 -4.58 -19.86
N GLU A 719 41.13 -5.17 -18.69
CA GLU A 719 40.12 -5.95 -17.96
C GLU A 719 39.18 -5.01 -17.19
N LEU A 720 37.91 -5.38 -17.08
CA LEU A 720 36.89 -4.55 -16.42
C LEU A 720 36.85 -4.86 -14.92
N TYR A 721 37.00 -3.84 -14.06
CA TYR A 721 36.84 -3.95 -12.62
C TYR A 721 35.59 -3.21 -12.14
N LEU A 722 34.67 -4.00 -11.60
CA LEU A 722 33.44 -3.55 -10.98
C LEU A 722 33.54 -3.71 -9.46
N ARG A 723 33.09 -2.71 -8.72
CA ARG A 723 32.92 -2.81 -7.26
C ARG A 723 31.44 -2.74 -6.90
N HIS A 724 30.97 -3.76 -6.20
CA HIS A 724 29.70 -3.72 -5.50
C HIS A 724 29.86 -2.89 -4.22
N ARG A 725 29.13 -1.78 -4.11
CA ARG A 725 29.01 -1.02 -2.87
C ARG A 725 28.04 -1.74 -1.94
N HIS A 726 28.58 -2.64 -1.12
CA HIS A 726 27.81 -3.41 -0.16
C HIS A 726 27.18 -2.51 0.90
N GLU A 727 25.85 -2.43 0.90
CA GLU A 727 25.04 -1.66 1.85
C GLU A 727 24.25 -2.59 2.80
N GLY A 728 24.83 -3.75 3.14
CA GLY A 728 24.22 -4.74 4.04
C GLY A 728 23.38 -5.82 3.34
N VAL A 729 23.41 -5.91 2.01
CA VAL A 729 22.80 -7.02 1.25
C VAL A 729 23.82 -7.65 0.31
N ASP A 730 23.92 -8.98 0.42
CA ASP A 730 24.79 -9.80 -0.42
C ASP A 730 24.20 -10.00 -1.82
N LEU A 731 25.07 -10.13 -2.82
CA LEU A 731 24.64 -10.48 -4.18
C LEU A 731 24.16 -11.93 -4.23
N LYS A 732 23.08 -12.18 -4.97
CA LYS A 732 22.75 -13.54 -5.42
C LYS A 732 23.83 -13.98 -6.41
N ILE A 733 24.68 -14.91 -6.00
CA ILE A 733 25.87 -15.32 -6.76
C ILE A 733 25.52 -15.86 -8.15
N ASP A 734 24.41 -16.58 -8.29
CA ASP A 734 23.95 -17.10 -9.59
C ASP A 734 23.64 -15.97 -10.57
N TYR A 735 22.91 -14.94 -10.11
CA TYR A 735 22.60 -13.75 -10.92
C TYR A 735 23.89 -12.97 -11.22
N ALA A 736 24.76 -12.75 -10.23
CA ALA A 736 26.03 -12.05 -10.43
C ALA A 736 26.92 -12.74 -11.47
N ARG A 737 26.98 -14.08 -11.48
CA ARG A 737 27.71 -14.86 -12.48
C ARG A 737 27.14 -14.65 -13.89
N GLU A 738 25.83 -14.78 -14.07
CA GLU A 738 25.23 -14.60 -15.40
C GLU A 738 25.33 -13.14 -15.89
N THR A 739 25.16 -12.15 -15.00
CA THR A 739 25.47 -10.74 -15.30
C THR A 739 26.93 -10.55 -15.74
N MET A 740 27.90 -11.20 -15.07
CA MET A 740 29.32 -11.16 -15.48
C MET A 740 29.58 -11.84 -16.84
N ARG A 741 28.86 -12.92 -17.20
CA ARG A 741 28.95 -13.50 -18.56
C ARG A 741 28.48 -12.51 -19.61
N ASN A 742 27.34 -11.86 -19.37
CA ASN A 742 26.76 -10.89 -20.29
C ASN A 742 27.62 -9.63 -20.43
N LEU A 743 28.20 -9.15 -19.34
CA LEU A 743 29.23 -8.09 -19.37
C LEU A 743 30.47 -8.50 -20.17
N PHE A 744 30.94 -9.74 -20.02
CA PHE A 744 32.07 -10.25 -20.81
C PHE A 744 31.73 -10.31 -22.31
N LYS A 745 30.50 -10.69 -22.69
CA LYS A 745 30.08 -10.68 -24.11
C LYS A 745 30.15 -9.27 -24.73
N ILE A 746 29.83 -8.22 -23.96
CA ILE A 746 29.94 -6.81 -24.41
C ILE A 746 31.39 -6.30 -24.35
N TRP A 747 32.10 -6.56 -23.26
CA TRP A 747 33.44 -6.02 -23.03
C TRP A 747 34.55 -6.78 -23.78
N THR A 748 34.28 -8.04 -24.18
CA THR A 748 35.18 -9.00 -24.87
C THR A 748 36.45 -9.42 -24.10
N ARG A 749 36.66 -8.88 -22.90
CA ARG A 749 37.82 -9.12 -22.03
C ARG A 749 37.36 -9.54 -20.62
N PRO A 750 38.23 -10.17 -19.81
CA PRO A 750 37.88 -10.60 -18.46
C PRO A 750 37.22 -9.51 -17.60
N VAL A 751 36.22 -9.94 -16.83
CA VAL A 751 35.44 -9.08 -15.93
C VAL A 751 35.67 -9.52 -14.49
N HIS A 752 35.98 -8.56 -13.64
CA HIS A 752 36.20 -8.72 -12.21
C HIS A 752 35.11 -7.97 -11.44
N LEU A 753 34.52 -8.63 -10.45
CA LEU A 753 33.52 -8.07 -9.56
C LEU A 753 33.99 -8.25 -8.11
N GLU A 754 34.32 -7.13 -7.47
CA GLU A 754 34.54 -7.07 -6.04
C GLU A 754 33.20 -7.03 -5.31
N THR A 755 32.99 -7.96 -4.37
CA THR A 755 31.82 -7.97 -3.48
C THR A 755 32.17 -8.56 -2.12
N VAL A 756 31.34 -8.29 -1.12
CA VAL A 756 31.38 -9.01 0.16
C VAL A 756 30.54 -10.29 0.03
N ILE A 757 31.02 -11.40 0.59
CA ILE A 757 30.33 -12.69 0.74
C ILE A 757 30.72 -13.27 2.10
N ASP A 758 29.74 -13.63 2.94
CA ASP A 758 29.95 -14.09 4.32
C ASP A 758 30.87 -13.14 5.13
N GLU A 759 30.56 -11.84 5.08
CA GLU A 759 31.32 -10.74 5.70
C GLU A 759 32.79 -10.58 5.23
N LYS A 760 33.20 -11.26 4.14
CA LYS A 760 34.58 -11.22 3.60
C LYS A 760 34.61 -10.72 2.17
N ARG A 761 35.59 -9.87 1.84
CA ARG A 761 35.80 -9.33 0.49
C ARG A 761 36.33 -10.42 -0.43
N ARG A 762 35.56 -10.68 -1.48
CA ARG A 762 35.89 -11.62 -2.56
C ARG A 762 35.97 -10.86 -3.87
N LEU A 763 36.95 -11.23 -4.69
CA LEU A 763 37.00 -10.89 -6.09
C LEU A 763 36.50 -12.08 -6.89
N LEU A 764 35.30 -11.97 -7.44
CA LEU A 764 34.80 -12.86 -8.47
C LEU A 764 35.43 -12.44 -9.80
N SER A 765 35.95 -13.38 -10.57
CA SER A 765 36.58 -13.11 -11.87
C SER A 765 36.07 -14.10 -12.91
N PHE A 766 35.71 -13.59 -14.09
CA PHE A 766 35.29 -14.40 -15.23
C PHE A 766 36.18 -14.12 -16.42
N ASP A 767 36.82 -15.16 -16.96
CA ASP A 767 37.79 -15.08 -18.06
C ASP A 767 37.21 -15.41 -19.45
N GLY A 768 35.89 -15.67 -19.51
CA GLY A 768 35.19 -16.12 -20.70
C GLY A 768 34.85 -17.62 -20.71
N ARG A 769 35.45 -18.41 -19.81
CA ARG A 769 35.18 -19.86 -19.67
C ARG A 769 34.80 -20.23 -18.25
N ASP A 770 35.67 -19.89 -17.30
CA ASP A 770 35.58 -20.34 -15.92
C ASP A 770 35.42 -19.16 -14.95
N PHE A 771 34.76 -19.42 -13.82
CA PHE A 771 34.69 -18.48 -12.71
C PHE A 771 35.77 -18.83 -11.70
N SER A 772 36.61 -17.84 -11.37
CA SER A 772 37.54 -17.92 -10.25
C SER A 772 37.12 -16.96 -9.14
N GLU A 773 37.33 -17.40 -7.90
CA GLU A 773 37.08 -16.60 -6.70
C GLU A 773 38.39 -16.44 -5.93
N ARG A 774 38.75 -15.19 -5.59
CA ARG A 774 39.92 -14.88 -4.79
C ARG A 774 39.51 -14.09 -3.56
N ARG A 775 40.05 -14.45 -2.38
CA ARG A 775 39.97 -13.58 -1.19
C ARG A 775 40.87 -12.37 -1.35
N LEU A 776 40.35 -11.21 -0.99
CA LEU A 776 41.12 -9.97 -0.87
C LEU A 776 41.57 -9.68 0.57
N ASP A 777 40.98 -10.40 1.53
CA ASP A 777 41.32 -10.40 2.97
C ASP A 777 42.21 -11.60 3.35
#